data_AF-A0A7X8QTA7-F1
#
_entry.id   AF-A0A7X8QTA7-F1
#
_cell.length_a   1.000
_cell.length_b   1.000
_cell.length_c   1.000
_cell.angle_alpha   90.00
_cell.angle_beta   90.00
_cell.angle_gamma   90.00
#
_symmetry.space_group_name_H-M   'P 1'
#
loop_
_entity.id
_entity.type
_entity.pdbx_description
1 polymer ?
#
loop_
_entity_poly.entity_id
_entity_poly.type
_entity_poly.pdbx_seq_one_letter_code
_entity_poly.pdbx_strand_id
1 'polypeptide(L)'
;MFPDPITPKSYPELLASVDYDPFNLMPAQFPAHPYLFATPAQLKNTRKLVANGGWPQRALELLLEQAAVDPRLPTRPPTAPDYNLANAAVKHSLRNAWAALYTDDQSYRKSALRSLRWLARGYTSWPVYPGRGRLAIEDISEAHFILNMARAYDMLAAAPLSNADATLFRKMLLATRDSSDTASHSTCGNHGTGVLLGRLAAAVALQDRRGIHDALYGFQHNNRWCYGIIHQLRHDVLDDGMHWERAVGYHGFTLSVLAYIADLMLSVGVDLWHKPLPPLWQNDGSDIHRDYGTTPGTKTLKAAFDAPFYYTLTNGDFSTLGDSRLENIRGMLVWGTFYHRAYDLYGDPKYAWLINRTEAEYPQAERPLPDLPMALQSPWLIEAEFSRLGRSAKIPQGEFRLDHDADFSIIGTHRNGCSQFAATGATIIRGKPASPNTAAAFMFWGPHAAGHQSPAALHLDISGGGSKLTDAPRMDNRGYSDPLYLTWARTTIAHNTVTVDNTPMFPYDFNTKAIWEADSWRDSISDGRSVLFQHQNTTFKAMRAINERVYPGVLLDRTVIVTATAIIDAFRVITERPRQFDWAMHVVGTPLLPKGTRTASLGDNRGYRHFTNIRRLPTSSQPLTLTWERHPTNTCATFIIPPQARVFTACDPIPPADKMHTIGEIGNVEPRHTAIIRTKAREALFLSAWSFSGTPLPLKLLKGSATTDLTLTINNKPKVQSWLVPYNPAEILQI
;
A
#
# COMPACT_ATOMS: atom_id res chain seq x y z
N MET A 1 -12.68 -15.43 -26.76
CA MET A 1 -11.64 -16.48 -26.73
C MET A 1 -10.32 -15.77 -27.01
N PHE A 2 -9.52 -15.45 -25.98
CA PHE A 2 -8.16 -14.95 -26.17
C PHE A 2 -7.21 -16.13 -25.90
N PRO A 3 -6.72 -16.84 -26.92
CA PRO A 3 -5.56 -17.71 -26.73
C PRO A 3 -4.35 -16.78 -26.57
N ASP A 4 -4.03 -16.36 -25.34
CA ASP A 4 -3.08 -15.26 -25.04
C ASP A 4 -1.73 -15.46 -25.75
N PRO A 5 -1.47 -14.80 -26.89
CA PRO A 5 -0.22 -14.97 -27.63
C PRO A 5 0.87 -14.02 -27.10
N ILE A 6 0.61 -13.29 -26.01
CA ILE A 6 1.42 -12.16 -25.55
C ILE A 6 2.10 -12.55 -24.26
N THR A 7 2.87 -13.63 -24.32
CA THR A 7 3.57 -14.15 -23.16
C THR A 7 4.96 -14.65 -23.52
N PRO A 8 5.96 -14.39 -22.67
CA PRO A 8 7.32 -14.87 -22.89
C PRO A 8 7.42 -16.40 -22.80
N LYS A 9 6.46 -17.05 -22.15
CA LYS A 9 6.41 -18.51 -22.06
C LYS A 9 5.97 -19.18 -23.36
N SER A 10 5.02 -18.56 -24.08
CA SER A 10 4.44 -19.17 -25.28
C SER A 10 5.13 -18.67 -26.55
N TYR A 11 5.51 -17.39 -26.61
CA TYR A 11 6.06 -16.77 -27.82
C TYR A 11 7.19 -15.76 -27.52
N PRO A 12 8.31 -16.18 -26.89
CA PRO A 12 9.38 -15.27 -26.49
C PRO A 12 10.04 -14.56 -27.68
N GLU A 13 10.22 -15.25 -28.81
CA GLU A 13 10.85 -14.67 -30.01
C GLU A 13 9.97 -13.60 -30.65
N LEU A 14 8.65 -13.84 -30.70
CA LEU A 14 7.68 -12.86 -31.20
C LEU A 14 7.62 -11.65 -30.26
N LEU A 15 7.57 -11.90 -28.95
CA LEU A 15 7.53 -10.85 -27.93
C LEU A 15 8.82 -10.01 -27.89
N ALA A 16 9.98 -10.56 -28.31
CA ALA A 16 11.24 -9.83 -28.41
C ALA A 16 11.38 -9.00 -29.70
N SER A 17 10.45 -9.13 -30.65
CA SER A 17 10.47 -8.34 -31.89
C SER A 17 9.98 -6.92 -31.63
N VAL A 18 10.79 -5.91 -31.96
CA VAL A 18 10.45 -4.48 -31.78
C VAL A 18 9.22 -4.05 -32.58
N ASP A 19 8.89 -4.79 -33.64
CA ASP A 19 7.72 -4.53 -34.49
C ASP A 19 6.45 -5.23 -33.97
N TYR A 20 6.58 -6.11 -32.96
CA TYR A 20 5.45 -6.73 -32.29
C TYR A 20 4.91 -5.81 -31.20
N ASP A 21 3.88 -5.05 -31.54
CA ASP A 21 3.17 -4.12 -30.66
C ASP A 21 1.66 -4.42 -30.64
N PRO A 22 1.24 -5.57 -30.08
CA PRO A 22 -0.16 -6.03 -30.13
C PRO A 22 -1.14 -5.09 -29.44
N PHE A 23 -0.65 -4.20 -28.57
CA PHE A 23 -1.46 -3.22 -27.87
C PHE A 23 -1.36 -1.80 -28.45
N ASN A 24 -0.62 -1.56 -29.54
CA ASN A 24 -0.42 -0.23 -30.12
C ASN A 24 0.08 0.80 -29.07
N LEU A 25 1.15 0.45 -28.36
CA LEU A 25 1.75 1.24 -27.28
C LEU A 25 3.13 1.82 -27.65
N MET A 26 3.64 1.53 -28.84
CA MET A 26 4.87 2.13 -29.34
C MET A 26 4.62 3.56 -29.85
N PRO A 27 5.43 4.56 -29.44
CA PRO A 27 5.30 5.91 -29.96
C PRO A 27 5.56 5.97 -31.47
N ALA A 28 4.68 6.69 -32.20
CA ALA A 28 4.85 6.93 -33.64
C ALA A 28 5.83 8.08 -33.92
N GLN A 29 5.90 9.07 -33.04
CA GLN A 29 6.74 10.26 -33.17
C GLN A 29 7.15 10.79 -31.80
N PHE A 30 8.24 11.54 -31.75
CA PHE A 30 8.70 12.21 -30.54
C PHE A 30 8.61 13.73 -30.73
N PRO A 31 8.04 14.48 -29.76
CA PRO A 31 8.05 15.93 -29.81
C PRO A 31 9.46 16.49 -29.58
N ALA A 32 9.63 17.79 -29.79
CA ALA A 32 10.85 18.47 -29.40
C ALA A 32 11.00 18.50 -27.87
N HIS A 33 12.23 18.35 -27.39
CA HIS A 33 12.55 18.46 -25.97
C HIS A 33 12.12 19.82 -25.38
N PRO A 34 11.69 19.86 -24.09
CA PRO A 34 11.55 18.74 -23.17
C PRO A 34 10.17 18.07 -23.28
N TYR A 35 10.09 16.78 -22.96
CA TYR A 35 8.83 16.04 -22.94
C TYR A 35 8.77 14.88 -21.93
N LEU A 36 9.80 14.62 -21.12
CA LEU A 36 9.75 13.55 -20.10
C LEU A 36 9.02 13.95 -18.83
N PHE A 37 9.07 15.23 -18.47
CA PHE A 37 8.47 15.73 -17.24
C PHE A 37 7.47 16.85 -17.47
N ALA A 38 7.86 17.83 -18.29
CA ALA A 38 6.97 18.87 -18.77
C ALA A 38 7.17 19.06 -20.26
N THR A 39 6.08 19.21 -20.99
CA THR A 39 6.08 19.64 -22.39
C THR A 39 6.24 21.15 -22.50
N PRO A 40 6.58 21.70 -23.68
CA PRO A 40 6.63 23.16 -23.88
C PRO A 40 5.29 23.85 -23.55
N ALA A 41 4.17 23.17 -23.79
CA ALA A 41 2.84 23.66 -23.45
C ALA A 41 2.63 23.74 -21.92
N GLN A 42 3.05 22.70 -21.18
CA GLN A 42 2.99 22.69 -19.72
C GLN A 42 3.89 23.78 -19.14
N LEU A 43 5.12 23.93 -19.61
CA LEU A 43 6.02 25.01 -19.18
C LEU A 43 5.42 26.40 -19.39
N LYS A 44 4.83 26.63 -20.57
CA LYS A 44 4.14 27.89 -20.89
C LYS A 44 2.98 28.14 -19.93
N ASN A 45 2.21 27.11 -19.60
CA ASN A 45 1.13 27.22 -18.63
C ASN A 45 1.64 27.52 -17.22
N THR A 46 2.64 26.79 -16.75
CA THR A 46 3.27 27.01 -15.43
C THR A 46 3.83 28.43 -15.31
N ARG A 47 4.47 28.98 -16.35
CA ARG A 47 4.92 30.38 -16.37
C ARG A 47 3.78 31.38 -16.17
N LYS A 48 2.61 31.13 -16.79
CA LYS A 48 1.41 31.96 -16.56
C LYS A 48 0.92 31.87 -15.12
N LEU A 49 0.90 30.66 -14.55
CA LEU A 49 0.48 30.45 -13.16
C LEU A 49 1.42 31.14 -12.17
N VAL A 50 2.73 31.05 -12.40
CA VAL A 50 3.75 31.77 -11.62
C VAL A 50 3.55 33.29 -11.70
N ALA A 51 3.32 33.82 -12.91
CA ALA A 51 3.11 35.25 -13.11
C ALA A 51 1.86 35.80 -12.39
N ASN A 52 0.88 34.93 -12.10
CA ASN A 52 -0.33 35.29 -11.36
C ASN A 52 -0.13 35.29 -9.82
N GLY A 53 1.06 34.92 -9.34
CA GLY A 53 1.39 34.90 -7.91
C GLY A 53 0.82 33.71 -7.12
N GLY A 54 0.91 33.78 -5.80
CA GLY A 54 0.42 32.75 -4.88
C GLY A 54 1.35 31.54 -4.76
N TRP A 55 0.80 30.36 -4.48
CA TRP A 55 1.58 29.14 -4.26
C TRP A 55 2.49 28.74 -5.46
N PRO A 56 2.14 28.96 -6.75
CA PRO A 56 3.05 28.62 -7.85
C PRO A 56 4.30 29.50 -7.86
N GLN A 57 4.16 30.80 -7.54
CA GLN A 57 5.29 31.70 -7.40
C GLN A 57 6.19 31.25 -6.24
N ARG A 58 5.59 30.91 -5.09
CA ARG A 58 6.35 30.41 -3.95
C ARG A 58 7.08 29.10 -4.24
N ALA A 59 6.46 28.20 -5.01
CA ALA A 59 7.11 26.95 -5.45
C ALA A 59 8.32 27.23 -6.35
N LEU A 60 8.23 28.21 -7.25
CA LEU A 60 9.38 28.64 -8.05
C LEU A 60 10.49 29.23 -7.17
N GLU A 61 10.17 30.08 -6.20
CA GLU A 61 11.17 30.64 -5.27
C GLU A 61 11.94 29.54 -4.54
N LEU A 62 11.23 28.54 -4.00
CA LEU A 62 11.85 27.37 -3.35
C LEU A 62 12.76 26.59 -4.31
N LEU A 63 12.34 26.40 -5.57
CA LEU A 63 13.18 25.78 -6.59
C LEU A 63 14.46 26.60 -6.83
N LEU A 64 14.37 27.93 -6.91
CA LEU A 64 15.52 28.81 -7.12
C LEU A 64 16.46 28.83 -5.92
N GLU A 65 15.92 28.87 -4.70
CA GLU A 65 16.67 28.73 -3.44
C GLU A 65 17.48 27.43 -3.45
N GLN A 66 16.84 26.31 -3.80
CA GLN A 66 17.50 24.99 -3.87
C GLN A 66 18.45 24.84 -5.06
N ALA A 67 18.23 25.55 -6.16
CA ALA A 67 19.13 25.57 -7.31
C ALA A 67 20.43 26.35 -7.01
N ALA A 68 20.37 27.35 -6.14
CA ALA A 68 21.53 28.15 -5.72
C ALA A 68 22.48 27.42 -4.77
N VAL A 69 22.05 26.30 -4.15
CA VAL A 69 22.89 25.52 -3.22
C VAL A 69 24.02 24.83 -3.99
N ASP A 70 25.27 25.18 -3.68
CA ASP A 70 26.45 24.53 -4.27
C ASP A 70 26.50 23.04 -3.87
N PRO A 71 26.52 22.10 -4.85
CA PRO A 71 26.60 20.67 -4.58
C PRO A 71 27.98 20.22 -4.07
N ARG A 72 28.96 21.13 -3.96
CA ARG A 72 30.33 20.87 -3.47
C ARG A 72 31.02 19.72 -4.20
N LEU A 73 30.81 19.65 -5.51
CA LEU A 73 31.39 18.58 -6.33
C LEU A 73 32.90 18.76 -6.48
N PRO A 74 33.70 17.69 -6.32
CA PRO A 74 35.13 17.73 -6.61
C PRO A 74 35.39 18.00 -8.10
N THR A 75 36.58 18.46 -8.45
CA THR A 75 36.96 18.78 -9.85
C THR A 75 36.76 17.61 -10.81
N ARG A 76 36.97 16.38 -10.33
CA ARG A 76 36.73 15.14 -11.08
C ARG A 76 35.89 14.18 -10.24
N PRO A 77 35.03 13.36 -10.86
CA PRO A 77 34.34 12.29 -10.16
C PRO A 77 35.33 11.32 -9.52
N PRO A 78 34.99 10.74 -8.36
CA PRO A 78 35.77 9.65 -7.77
C PRO A 78 35.80 8.42 -8.69
N THR A 79 36.81 7.57 -8.52
CA THR A 79 36.96 6.32 -9.29
C THR A 79 35.92 5.26 -8.91
N ALA A 80 35.53 5.23 -7.64
CA ALA A 80 34.40 4.45 -7.14
C ALA A 80 33.16 5.34 -7.02
N PRO A 81 31.94 4.79 -7.19
CA PRO A 81 30.72 5.58 -7.01
C PRO A 81 30.57 6.05 -5.56
N ASP A 82 30.13 7.29 -5.40
CA ASP A 82 29.59 7.83 -4.15
C ASP A 82 28.16 8.25 -4.42
N TYR A 83 27.21 7.53 -3.84
CA TYR A 83 25.79 7.79 -4.04
C TYR A 83 25.38 9.20 -3.61
N ASN A 84 25.89 9.69 -2.48
CA ASN A 84 25.49 11.00 -1.97
C ASN A 84 26.00 12.12 -2.89
N LEU A 85 27.25 12.03 -3.35
CA LEU A 85 27.80 12.98 -4.32
C LEU A 85 27.09 12.90 -5.68
N ALA A 86 26.83 11.69 -6.18
CA ALA A 86 26.10 11.50 -7.43
C ALA A 86 24.67 12.06 -7.34
N ASN A 87 23.96 11.80 -6.25
CA ASN A 87 22.63 12.29 -5.99
C ASN A 87 22.61 13.83 -5.85
N ALA A 88 23.59 14.42 -5.17
CA ALA A 88 23.76 15.87 -5.12
C ALA A 88 23.99 16.45 -6.52
N ALA A 89 24.83 15.82 -7.35
CA ALA A 89 25.10 16.26 -8.72
C ALA A 89 23.85 16.22 -9.61
N VAL A 90 23.09 15.11 -9.58
CA VAL A 90 21.88 14.97 -10.43
C VAL A 90 20.77 15.92 -9.98
N LYS A 91 20.52 16.05 -8.66
CA LYS A 91 19.50 16.96 -8.14
C LYS A 91 19.85 18.41 -8.44
N HIS A 92 21.11 18.81 -8.22
CA HIS A 92 21.55 20.16 -8.55
C HIS A 92 21.44 20.44 -10.05
N SER A 93 21.85 19.49 -10.91
CA SER A 93 21.70 19.62 -12.36
C SER A 93 20.25 19.80 -12.76
N LEU A 94 19.35 18.96 -12.24
CA LEU A 94 17.93 18.99 -12.54
C LEU A 94 17.29 20.30 -12.07
N ARG A 95 17.52 20.72 -10.82
CA ARG A 95 17.00 21.99 -10.28
C ARG A 95 17.45 23.20 -11.10
N ASN A 96 18.73 23.25 -11.47
CA ASN A 96 19.27 24.32 -12.31
C ASN A 96 18.75 24.25 -13.76
N ALA A 97 18.47 23.06 -14.29
CA ALA A 97 17.83 22.92 -15.61
C ALA A 97 16.39 23.47 -15.57
N TRP A 98 15.63 23.19 -14.51
CA TRP A 98 14.32 23.80 -14.27
C TRP A 98 14.38 25.32 -14.12
N ALA A 99 15.28 25.83 -13.28
CA ALA A 99 15.46 27.26 -13.09
C ALA A 99 15.77 27.97 -14.43
N ALA A 100 16.62 27.37 -15.27
CA ALA A 100 16.92 27.89 -16.61
C ALA A 100 15.70 27.89 -17.56
N LEU A 101 14.73 27.01 -17.36
CA LEU A 101 13.49 26.98 -18.14
C LEU A 101 12.39 27.91 -17.60
N TYR A 102 12.60 28.57 -16.46
CA TYR A 102 11.66 29.53 -15.88
C TYR A 102 12.21 30.96 -15.75
N THR A 103 13.52 31.13 -15.88
CA THR A 103 14.22 32.41 -15.77
C THR A 103 15.03 32.69 -17.04
N ASP A 104 15.40 33.96 -17.24
CA ASP A 104 16.30 34.35 -18.34
C ASP A 104 17.79 34.30 -17.94
N ASP A 105 18.09 33.92 -16.69
CA ASP A 105 19.45 33.85 -16.18
C ASP A 105 20.18 32.60 -16.69
N GLN A 106 21.14 32.85 -17.59
CA GLN A 106 21.98 31.82 -18.20
C GLN A 106 22.91 31.12 -17.21
N SER A 107 23.10 31.66 -15.99
CA SER A 107 23.92 31.05 -14.95
C SER A 107 23.39 29.67 -14.55
N TYR A 108 22.07 29.50 -14.46
CA TYR A 108 21.42 28.23 -14.15
C TYR A 108 21.72 27.17 -15.21
N ARG A 109 21.59 27.50 -16.50
CA ARG A 109 21.90 26.54 -17.58
C ARG A 109 23.37 26.12 -17.55
N LYS A 110 24.28 27.07 -17.34
CA LYS A 110 25.73 26.78 -17.23
C LYS A 110 26.02 25.87 -16.03
N SER A 111 25.38 26.14 -14.89
CA SER A 111 25.51 25.37 -13.66
C SER A 111 24.98 23.93 -13.83
N ALA A 112 23.81 23.78 -14.47
CA ALA A 112 23.21 22.49 -14.78
C ALA A 112 24.10 21.64 -15.70
N LEU A 113 24.62 22.22 -16.78
CA LEU A 113 25.55 21.56 -17.70
C LEU A 113 26.83 21.12 -16.99
N ARG A 114 27.39 21.97 -16.11
CA ARG A 114 28.59 21.63 -15.32
C ARG A 114 28.37 20.37 -14.47
N SER A 115 27.28 20.31 -13.72
CA SER A 115 26.97 19.16 -12.86
C SER A 115 26.64 17.90 -13.68
N LEU A 116 25.90 18.03 -14.79
CA LEU A 116 25.59 16.86 -15.63
C LEU A 116 26.84 16.31 -16.32
N ARG A 117 27.78 17.17 -16.76
CA ARG A 117 29.07 16.74 -17.32
C ARG A 117 29.90 15.99 -16.29
N TRP A 118 29.95 16.50 -15.05
CA TRP A 118 30.63 15.84 -13.95
C TRP A 118 30.04 14.45 -13.75
N LEU A 119 28.71 14.36 -13.63
CA LEU A 119 28.02 13.10 -13.41
C LEU A 119 28.20 12.12 -14.58
N ALA A 120 28.03 12.57 -15.82
CA ALA A 120 28.14 11.75 -17.00
C ALA A 120 29.53 11.10 -17.13
N ARG A 121 30.59 11.83 -16.79
CA ARG A 121 31.96 11.27 -16.74
C ARG A 121 32.11 10.22 -15.65
N GLY A 122 31.55 10.46 -14.47
CA GLY A 122 31.58 9.52 -13.35
C GLY A 122 30.80 8.25 -13.68
N TYR A 123 29.52 8.39 -14.00
CA TYR A 123 28.59 7.29 -14.24
C TYR A 123 29.06 6.33 -15.34
N THR A 124 29.58 6.88 -16.45
CA THR A 124 30.12 6.05 -17.55
C THR A 124 31.43 5.35 -17.20
N SER A 125 32.14 5.79 -16.16
CA SER A 125 33.41 5.21 -15.71
C SER A 125 33.26 4.21 -14.56
N TRP A 126 32.21 4.33 -13.76
CA TRP A 126 31.99 3.46 -12.59
C TRP A 126 31.62 2.03 -13.03
N PRO A 127 32.08 1.00 -12.30
CA PRO A 127 31.73 -0.38 -12.62
C PRO A 127 30.25 -0.65 -12.38
N VAL A 128 29.72 -1.67 -13.07
CA VAL A 128 28.37 -2.17 -12.83
C VAL A 128 28.45 -3.24 -11.74
N TYR A 129 27.69 -3.07 -10.66
CA TYR A 129 27.60 -4.03 -9.57
C TYR A 129 26.35 -4.89 -9.76
N PRO A 130 26.46 -6.23 -9.85
CA PRO A 130 25.31 -7.11 -9.99
C PRO A 130 24.25 -6.86 -8.90
N GLY A 131 22.98 -6.72 -9.30
CA GLY A 131 21.86 -6.42 -8.42
C GLY A 131 21.82 -4.99 -7.86
N ARG A 132 22.83 -4.15 -8.15
CA ARG A 132 23.04 -2.85 -7.50
C ARG A 132 23.39 -1.69 -8.44
N GLY A 133 23.38 -1.93 -9.76
CA GLY A 133 23.66 -0.91 -10.76
C GLY A 133 25.04 -0.28 -10.63
N ARG A 134 25.22 0.94 -11.14
CA ARG A 134 26.52 1.64 -11.14
C ARG A 134 26.77 2.42 -9.86
N LEU A 135 25.75 2.77 -9.07
CA LEU A 135 25.91 3.45 -7.79
C LEU A 135 26.15 2.50 -6.60
N ALA A 136 26.13 1.18 -6.83
CA ALA A 136 26.30 0.15 -5.80
C ALA A 136 25.23 0.20 -4.68
N ILE A 137 24.03 0.67 -5.02
CA ILE A 137 22.86 0.78 -4.13
C ILE A 137 21.74 -0.15 -4.61
N GLU A 138 20.60 -0.18 -3.93
CA GLU A 138 19.44 -0.96 -4.35
C GLU A 138 18.92 -0.56 -5.74
N ASP A 139 18.47 -1.54 -6.53
CA ASP A 139 18.07 -1.38 -7.93
C ASP A 139 16.94 -0.35 -8.15
N ILE A 140 15.96 -0.28 -7.24
CA ILE A 140 14.90 0.74 -7.31
C ILE A 140 15.44 2.17 -7.08
N SER A 141 16.46 2.33 -6.23
CA SER A 141 17.10 3.61 -5.97
C SER A 141 17.97 4.04 -7.16
N GLU A 142 18.70 3.11 -7.76
CA GLU A 142 19.40 3.31 -9.04
C GLU A 142 18.42 3.73 -10.15
N ALA A 143 17.24 3.09 -10.22
CA ALA A 143 16.23 3.41 -11.23
C ALA A 143 15.67 4.84 -11.10
N HIS A 144 15.36 5.29 -9.88
CA HIS A 144 14.99 6.68 -9.63
C HIS A 144 16.12 7.66 -9.96
N PHE A 145 17.37 7.26 -9.76
CA PHE A 145 18.52 8.05 -10.19
C PHE A 145 18.60 8.17 -11.72
N ILE A 146 18.40 7.07 -12.44
CA ILE A 146 18.33 7.04 -13.92
C ILE A 146 17.22 7.97 -14.43
N LEU A 147 16.02 7.92 -13.83
CA LEU A 147 14.93 8.83 -14.15
C LEU A 147 15.36 10.31 -14.04
N ASN A 148 16.06 10.68 -12.97
CA ASN A 148 16.53 12.04 -12.77
C ASN A 148 17.62 12.46 -13.77
N MET A 149 18.50 11.54 -14.16
CA MET A 149 19.47 11.80 -15.25
C MET A 149 18.77 12.04 -16.59
N ALA A 150 17.78 11.20 -16.92
CA ALA A 150 17.00 11.34 -18.15
C ALA A 150 16.24 12.67 -18.18
N ARG A 151 15.60 13.05 -17.06
CA ARG A 151 14.94 14.36 -16.89
C ARG A 151 15.91 15.52 -17.08
N ALA A 152 17.09 15.48 -16.44
CA ALA A 152 18.08 16.56 -16.57
C ALA A 152 18.58 16.71 -18.03
N TYR A 153 18.82 15.61 -18.73
CA TYR A 153 19.18 15.62 -20.14
C TYR A 153 18.08 16.22 -21.01
N ASP A 154 16.85 15.72 -20.90
CA ASP A 154 15.68 16.16 -21.68
C ASP A 154 15.46 17.68 -21.55
N MET A 155 15.57 18.21 -20.34
CA MET A 155 15.45 19.63 -20.09
C MET A 155 16.59 20.46 -20.68
N LEU A 156 17.83 19.98 -20.57
CA LEU A 156 18.96 20.68 -21.16
C LEU A 156 18.95 20.62 -22.69
N ALA A 157 18.37 19.57 -23.26
CA ALA A 157 18.18 19.40 -24.70
C ALA A 157 17.06 20.30 -25.29
N ALA A 158 16.28 21.01 -24.46
CA ALA A 158 15.31 22.02 -24.90
C ALA A 158 15.94 23.18 -25.70
N ALA A 159 17.25 23.38 -25.55
CA ALA A 159 18.05 24.28 -26.36
C ALA A 159 19.29 23.54 -26.88
N PRO A 160 19.90 23.98 -28.00
CA PRO A 160 21.05 23.30 -28.57
C PRO A 160 22.14 22.99 -27.54
N LEU A 161 22.62 21.75 -27.59
CA LEU A 161 23.79 21.29 -26.85
C LEU A 161 25.03 21.37 -27.74
N SER A 162 26.20 21.53 -27.15
CA SER A 162 27.44 21.34 -27.89
C SER A 162 27.56 19.87 -28.34
N ASN A 163 28.26 19.60 -29.45
CA ASN A 163 28.47 18.22 -29.92
C ASN A 163 29.12 17.33 -28.85
N ALA A 164 30.03 17.89 -28.04
CA ALA A 164 30.67 17.20 -26.94
C ALA A 164 29.66 16.83 -25.82
N ASP A 165 28.77 17.75 -25.44
CA ASP A 165 27.74 17.50 -24.43
C ASP A 165 26.70 16.50 -24.91
N ALA A 166 26.21 16.66 -26.14
CA ALA A 166 25.26 15.74 -26.75
C ALA A 166 25.82 14.31 -26.78
N THR A 167 27.07 14.14 -27.19
CA THR A 167 27.74 12.83 -27.21
C THR A 167 27.91 12.28 -25.79
N LEU A 168 28.38 13.09 -24.85
CA LEU A 168 28.64 12.67 -23.47
C LEU A 168 27.35 12.25 -22.75
N PHE A 169 26.28 13.04 -22.86
CA PHE A 169 25.03 12.76 -22.16
C PHE A 169 24.28 11.57 -22.78
N ARG A 170 24.30 11.43 -24.11
CA ARG A 170 23.74 10.22 -24.76
C ARG A 170 24.51 8.97 -24.36
N LYS A 171 25.85 9.03 -24.27
CA LYS A 171 26.66 7.91 -23.76
C LYS A 171 26.30 7.56 -22.31
N MET A 172 26.10 8.57 -21.46
CA MET A 172 25.66 8.35 -20.07
C MET A 172 24.31 7.62 -20.02
N LEU A 173 23.30 8.07 -20.77
CA LEU A 173 21.99 7.44 -20.78
C LEU A 173 22.04 6.02 -21.37
N LEU A 174 22.80 5.78 -22.43
CA LEU A 174 23.00 4.43 -22.99
C LEU A 174 23.62 3.47 -21.95
N ALA A 175 24.58 3.95 -21.15
CA ALA A 175 25.24 3.15 -20.12
C ALA A 175 24.30 2.76 -18.95
N THR A 176 23.11 3.36 -18.84
CA THR A 176 22.11 2.98 -17.82
C THR A 176 21.50 1.61 -18.10
N ARG A 177 21.52 1.15 -19.36
CA ARG A 177 21.04 -0.18 -19.74
C ARG A 177 21.76 -1.27 -18.96
N ASP A 178 23.08 -1.18 -18.85
CA ASP A 178 23.88 -2.16 -18.12
C ASP A 178 23.46 -2.22 -16.64
N SER A 179 23.15 -1.07 -16.03
CA SER A 179 22.67 -1.00 -14.64
C SER A 179 21.32 -1.70 -14.48
N SER A 180 20.34 -1.36 -15.32
CA SER A 180 18.99 -1.93 -15.26
C SER A 180 18.94 -3.41 -15.64
N ASP A 181 19.79 -3.86 -16.56
CA ASP A 181 19.89 -5.29 -16.95
C ASP A 181 20.35 -6.16 -15.76
N THR A 182 21.18 -5.62 -14.87
CA THR A 182 21.65 -6.35 -13.67
C THR A 182 20.68 -6.32 -12.48
N ALA A 183 19.50 -5.71 -12.60
CA ALA A 183 18.53 -5.61 -11.52
C ALA A 183 18.07 -7.01 -11.03
N SER A 184 18.01 -7.19 -9.71
CA SER A 184 17.58 -8.45 -9.10
C SER A 184 16.07 -8.67 -9.29
N HIS A 185 15.30 -7.57 -9.29
CA HIS A 185 13.86 -7.56 -9.45
C HIS A 185 13.44 -7.44 -10.92
N SER A 186 13.58 -8.54 -11.67
CA SER A 186 13.24 -8.62 -13.09
C SER A 186 11.83 -9.16 -13.39
N THR A 187 11.01 -9.42 -12.37
CA THR A 187 9.66 -10.00 -12.53
C THR A 187 8.60 -9.12 -11.85
N CYS A 188 7.55 -9.70 -11.26
CA CYS A 188 6.52 -8.99 -10.51
C CYS A 188 7.09 -8.19 -9.33
N GLY A 189 6.47 -7.06 -9.02
CA GLY A 189 6.72 -6.30 -7.79
C GLY A 189 6.99 -4.81 -8.01
N ASN A 190 6.87 -4.08 -6.90
CA ASN A 190 7.13 -2.65 -6.79
C ASN A 190 8.52 -2.22 -7.33
N HIS A 191 9.58 -2.98 -7.04
CA HIS A 191 10.94 -2.70 -7.49
C HIS A 191 11.07 -2.87 -9.00
N GLY A 192 10.51 -3.95 -9.56
CA GLY A 192 10.48 -4.18 -11.00
C GLY A 192 9.80 -3.03 -11.73
N THR A 193 8.65 -2.58 -11.22
CA THR A 193 7.94 -1.40 -11.76
C THR A 193 8.81 -0.13 -11.71
N GLY A 194 9.56 0.10 -10.62
CA GLY A 194 10.50 1.21 -10.51
C GLY A 194 11.67 1.13 -11.50
N VAL A 195 12.28 -0.05 -11.67
CA VAL A 195 13.33 -0.30 -12.67
C VAL A 195 12.85 -0.01 -14.08
N LEU A 196 11.62 -0.43 -14.41
CA LEU A 196 11.00 -0.17 -15.69
C LEU A 196 10.75 1.33 -15.93
N LEU A 197 10.37 2.11 -14.92
CA LEU A 197 10.26 3.57 -15.04
C LEU A 197 11.61 4.21 -15.40
N GLY A 198 12.68 3.84 -14.70
CA GLY A 198 14.03 4.36 -15.00
C GLY A 198 14.47 4.02 -16.43
N ARG A 199 14.30 2.74 -16.82
CA ARG A 199 14.64 2.25 -18.16
C ARG A 199 13.84 2.96 -19.26
N LEU A 200 12.52 3.07 -19.09
CA LEU A 200 11.64 3.75 -20.03
C LEU A 200 12.01 5.22 -20.17
N ALA A 201 12.32 5.90 -19.06
CA ALA A 201 12.73 7.31 -19.10
C ALA A 201 14.02 7.53 -19.89
N ALA A 202 15.04 6.70 -19.68
CA ALA A 202 16.27 6.78 -20.46
C ALA A 202 16.01 6.49 -21.95
N ALA A 203 15.22 5.47 -22.28
CA ALA A 203 14.91 5.10 -23.65
C ALA A 203 14.10 6.18 -24.39
N VAL A 204 13.08 6.75 -23.74
CA VAL A 204 12.26 7.84 -24.29
C VAL A 204 13.07 9.14 -24.45
N ALA A 205 13.98 9.43 -23.52
CA ALA A 205 14.94 10.54 -23.65
C ALA A 205 15.84 10.38 -24.88
N LEU A 206 16.29 9.15 -25.14
CA LEU A 206 17.16 8.82 -26.26
C LEU A 206 16.42 8.66 -27.60
N GLN A 207 15.08 8.55 -27.55
CA GLN A 207 14.22 8.13 -28.66
C GLN A 207 14.58 6.72 -29.17
N ASP A 208 15.02 5.85 -28.25
CA ASP A 208 15.42 4.47 -28.53
C ASP A 208 14.19 3.56 -28.60
N ARG A 209 13.75 3.25 -29.83
CA ARG A 209 12.61 2.34 -30.06
C ARG A 209 12.80 0.97 -29.41
N ARG A 210 14.02 0.40 -29.44
CA ARG A 210 14.27 -0.92 -28.83
C ARG A 210 14.12 -0.81 -27.31
N GLY A 211 14.75 0.19 -26.68
CA GLY A 211 14.68 0.38 -25.24
C GLY A 211 13.25 0.64 -24.73
N ILE A 212 12.42 1.36 -25.49
CA ILE A 212 11.00 1.59 -25.17
C ILE A 212 10.23 0.27 -25.24
N HIS A 213 10.42 -0.49 -26.32
CA HIS A 213 9.78 -1.79 -26.50
C HIS A 213 10.15 -2.76 -25.38
N ASP A 214 11.44 -2.90 -25.09
CA ASP A 214 11.97 -3.75 -24.00
C ASP A 214 11.33 -3.37 -22.65
N ALA A 215 11.12 -2.09 -22.37
CA ALA A 215 10.48 -1.64 -21.12
C ALA A 215 8.96 -1.94 -21.09
N LEU A 216 8.27 -1.84 -22.23
CA LEU A 216 6.84 -2.09 -22.31
C LEU A 216 6.51 -3.60 -22.26
N TYR A 217 7.21 -4.39 -23.09
CA TYR A 217 6.90 -5.81 -23.33
C TYR A 217 7.80 -6.78 -22.57
N GLY A 218 8.93 -6.31 -22.07
CA GLY A 218 9.95 -7.14 -21.45
C GLY A 218 11.08 -7.51 -22.42
N PHE A 219 12.12 -8.14 -21.90
CA PHE A 219 13.31 -8.49 -22.67
C PHE A 219 14.05 -9.68 -22.04
N GLN A 220 14.92 -10.33 -22.81
CA GLN A 220 15.74 -11.43 -22.30
C GLN A 220 17.09 -10.92 -21.78
N HIS A 221 17.48 -11.37 -20.59
CA HIS A 221 18.79 -11.13 -20.00
C HIS A 221 19.25 -12.36 -19.23
N ASN A 222 20.49 -12.83 -19.46
CA ASN A 222 21.07 -14.02 -18.82
C ASN A 222 20.13 -15.25 -18.81
N ASN A 223 19.53 -15.57 -19.97
CA ASN A 223 18.58 -16.68 -20.14
C ASN A 223 17.31 -16.59 -19.29
N ARG A 224 17.00 -15.43 -18.72
CA ARG A 224 15.75 -15.13 -18.02
C ARG A 224 14.98 -14.07 -18.80
N TRP A 225 13.66 -14.18 -18.80
CA TRP A 225 12.80 -13.10 -19.27
C TRP A 225 12.54 -12.09 -18.15
N CYS A 226 12.80 -10.82 -18.43
CA CYS A 226 12.47 -9.69 -17.56
C CYS A 226 11.08 -9.15 -17.94
N TYR A 227 10.13 -9.11 -17.01
CA TYR A 227 8.77 -8.66 -17.27
C TYR A 227 8.70 -7.15 -17.53
N GLY A 228 7.90 -6.76 -18.53
CA GLY A 228 7.67 -5.37 -18.91
C GLY A 228 6.46 -4.74 -18.20
N ILE A 229 6.26 -3.45 -18.44
CA ILE A 229 5.16 -2.64 -17.84
C ILE A 229 3.78 -3.24 -18.14
N ILE A 230 3.60 -3.79 -19.34
CA ILE A 230 2.32 -4.38 -19.74
C ILE A 230 2.03 -5.62 -18.91
N HIS A 231 3.04 -6.44 -18.58
CA HIS A 231 2.86 -7.55 -17.66
C HIS A 231 2.40 -7.04 -16.29
N GLN A 232 3.06 -6.01 -15.73
CA GLN A 232 2.66 -5.42 -14.43
C GLN A 232 1.19 -4.94 -14.43
N LEU A 233 0.73 -4.27 -15.49
CA LEU A 233 -0.65 -3.80 -15.58
C LEU A 233 -1.68 -4.93 -15.78
N ARG A 234 -1.29 -6.03 -16.42
CA ARG A 234 -2.17 -7.18 -16.72
C ARG A 234 -2.20 -8.21 -15.60
N HIS A 235 -1.16 -8.26 -14.78
CA HIS A 235 -0.94 -9.29 -13.76
C HIS A 235 -0.90 -8.70 -12.34
N ASP A 236 0.08 -7.82 -12.07
CA ASP A 236 0.38 -7.29 -10.73
C ASP A 236 -0.70 -6.34 -10.17
N VAL A 237 -1.48 -5.70 -11.04
CA VAL A 237 -2.78 -5.11 -10.67
C VAL A 237 -3.83 -6.21 -10.71
N LEU A 238 -4.37 -6.58 -9.54
CA LEU A 238 -5.34 -7.66 -9.40
C LEU A 238 -6.69 -7.31 -10.05
N ASP A 239 -7.54 -8.33 -10.25
CA ASP A 239 -8.87 -8.19 -10.86
C ASP A 239 -9.84 -7.32 -10.04
N ASP A 240 -9.50 -6.98 -8.79
CA ASP A 240 -10.24 -6.02 -7.94
C ASP A 240 -9.50 -4.67 -7.78
N GLY A 241 -8.45 -4.44 -8.57
CA GLY A 241 -7.75 -3.17 -8.71
C GLY A 241 -6.62 -2.93 -7.71
N MET A 242 -6.46 -3.78 -6.69
CA MET A 242 -5.35 -3.66 -5.73
C MET A 242 -4.05 -4.22 -6.32
N HIS A 243 -2.90 -3.82 -5.75
CA HIS A 243 -1.61 -4.41 -6.12
C HIS A 243 -1.43 -5.76 -5.41
N TRP A 244 -0.81 -6.73 -6.09
CA TRP A 244 -0.69 -8.11 -5.61
C TRP A 244 0.12 -8.28 -4.31
N GLU A 245 0.97 -7.32 -3.96
CA GLU A 245 1.67 -7.29 -2.67
C GLU A 245 0.72 -7.07 -1.48
N ARG A 246 -0.53 -6.66 -1.73
CA ARG A 246 -1.66 -6.57 -0.78
C ARG A 246 -1.45 -5.68 0.45
N ALA A 247 -0.31 -5.02 0.58
CA ALA A 247 -0.11 -3.91 1.49
C ALA A 247 -0.59 -2.60 0.82
N VAL A 248 -1.52 -1.89 1.45
CA VAL A 248 -2.14 -0.69 0.85
C VAL A 248 -1.11 0.43 0.59
N GLY A 249 -0.08 0.55 1.44
CA GLY A 249 1.05 1.45 1.21
C GLY A 249 1.80 1.14 -0.08
N TYR A 250 2.04 -0.14 -0.37
CA TYR A 250 2.73 -0.56 -1.59
C TYR A 250 1.85 -0.53 -2.84
N HIS A 251 0.54 -0.66 -2.69
CA HIS A 251 -0.39 -0.29 -3.75
C HIS A 251 -0.23 1.19 -4.13
N GLY A 252 -0.28 2.11 -3.15
CA GLY A 252 -0.12 3.55 -3.40
C GLY A 252 1.23 3.91 -4.03
N PHE A 253 2.33 3.31 -3.52
CA PHE A 253 3.66 3.49 -4.09
C PHE A 253 3.71 3.05 -5.56
N THR A 254 3.33 1.80 -5.84
CA THR A 254 3.40 1.24 -7.20
C THR A 254 2.48 2.00 -8.16
N LEU A 255 1.28 2.38 -7.71
CA LEU A 255 0.34 3.21 -8.47
C LEU A 255 0.97 4.55 -8.85
N SER A 256 1.72 5.19 -7.95
CA SER A 256 2.41 6.44 -8.25
C SER A 256 3.46 6.27 -9.36
N VAL A 257 4.21 5.18 -9.34
CA VAL A 257 5.22 4.86 -10.37
C VAL A 257 4.53 4.60 -11.73
N LEU A 258 3.44 3.83 -11.73
CA LEU A 258 2.63 3.59 -12.94
C LEU A 258 2.02 4.89 -13.49
N ALA A 259 1.59 5.81 -12.62
CA ALA A 259 1.12 7.13 -13.03
C ALA A 259 2.23 7.97 -13.69
N TYR A 260 3.47 7.92 -13.18
CA TYR A 260 4.62 8.55 -13.84
C TYR A 260 4.92 7.94 -15.21
N ILE A 261 4.86 6.62 -15.33
CA ILE A 261 5.00 5.91 -16.61
C ILE A 261 3.91 6.35 -17.59
N ALA A 262 2.66 6.43 -17.14
CA ALA A 262 1.54 6.85 -17.98
C ALA A 262 1.67 8.31 -18.44
N ASP A 263 2.08 9.23 -17.56
CA ASP A 263 2.37 10.63 -17.91
C ASP A 263 3.52 10.75 -18.94
N LEU A 264 4.56 9.94 -18.77
CA LEU A 264 5.70 9.90 -19.68
C LEU A 264 5.28 9.43 -21.08
N MET A 265 4.51 8.35 -21.15
CA MET A 265 4.00 7.82 -22.41
C MET A 265 2.99 8.77 -23.07
N LEU A 266 2.14 9.42 -22.28
CA LEU A 266 1.20 10.42 -22.79
C LEU A 266 1.92 11.58 -23.46
N SER A 267 3.08 11.98 -22.93
CA SER A 267 3.90 13.06 -23.48
C SER A 267 4.51 12.75 -24.84
N VAL A 268 4.57 11.47 -25.22
CA VAL A 268 4.97 11.00 -26.57
C VAL A 268 3.79 10.45 -27.38
N GLY A 269 2.56 10.82 -27.00
CA GLY A 269 1.33 10.53 -27.75
C GLY A 269 0.72 9.15 -27.48
N VAL A 270 1.14 8.44 -26.44
CA VAL A 270 0.60 7.12 -26.07
C VAL A 270 -0.21 7.22 -24.78
N ASP A 271 -1.52 7.10 -24.88
CA ASP A 271 -2.44 7.22 -23.74
C ASP A 271 -2.56 5.90 -22.96
N LEU A 272 -1.63 5.68 -22.03
CA LEU A 272 -1.70 4.58 -21.08
C LEU A 272 -2.72 4.79 -19.97
N TRP A 273 -3.11 6.04 -19.67
CA TRP A 273 -4.09 6.34 -18.63
C TRP A 273 -5.45 5.70 -18.97
N HIS A 274 -5.88 5.83 -20.22
CA HIS A 274 -7.17 5.30 -20.67
C HIS A 274 -7.07 3.91 -21.33
N LYS A 275 -5.92 3.23 -21.26
CA LYS A 275 -5.72 1.96 -21.97
C LYS A 275 -6.39 0.78 -21.24
N PRO A 276 -7.40 0.13 -21.83
CA PRO A 276 -7.85 -1.17 -21.34
C PRO A 276 -6.87 -2.27 -21.80
N LEU A 277 -6.51 -3.15 -20.88
CA LEU A 277 -5.66 -4.30 -21.15
C LEU A 277 -6.38 -5.59 -20.69
N PRO A 278 -6.33 -6.69 -21.46
CA PRO A 278 -6.86 -7.96 -20.99
C PRO A 278 -6.02 -8.47 -19.81
N PRO A 279 -6.59 -9.15 -18.81
CA PRO A 279 -5.80 -9.79 -17.77
C PRO A 279 -4.87 -10.88 -18.35
N LEU A 280 -3.85 -11.27 -17.59
CA LEU A 280 -2.88 -12.29 -17.99
C LEU A 280 -3.33 -13.67 -17.50
N TRP A 281 -3.81 -14.56 -18.37
CA TRP A 281 -4.46 -15.79 -17.88
C TRP A 281 -3.52 -16.92 -17.47
N GLN A 282 -2.26 -16.84 -17.87
CA GLN A 282 -1.28 -17.90 -17.67
C GLN A 282 -0.11 -17.43 -16.82
N ASN A 283 0.50 -18.38 -16.12
CA ASN A 283 1.75 -18.18 -15.43
C ASN A 283 2.92 -18.15 -16.43
N ASP A 284 3.61 -17.01 -16.51
CA ASP A 284 4.74 -16.71 -17.38
C ASP A 284 6.09 -17.21 -16.83
N GLY A 285 6.06 -18.08 -15.82
CA GLY A 285 7.18 -18.85 -15.30
C GLY A 285 7.79 -18.31 -14.00
N SER A 286 7.55 -17.05 -13.67
CA SER A 286 8.04 -16.40 -12.44
C SER A 286 6.94 -15.58 -11.74
N ASP A 287 5.68 -15.88 -12.04
CA ASP A 287 4.53 -15.26 -11.41
C ASP A 287 4.30 -15.90 -10.03
N ILE A 288 4.63 -15.14 -9.00
CA ILE A 288 4.69 -15.62 -7.62
C ILE A 288 3.33 -15.67 -6.92
N HIS A 289 2.34 -14.88 -7.36
CA HIS A 289 0.95 -15.03 -6.91
C HIS A 289 0.14 -15.85 -7.92
N ARG A 290 -0.86 -16.60 -7.43
CA ARG A 290 -1.54 -17.65 -8.22
C ARG A 290 -2.89 -17.26 -8.83
N ASP A 291 -3.40 -16.08 -8.49
CA ASP A 291 -4.58 -15.50 -9.14
C ASP A 291 -4.13 -14.55 -10.25
N TYR A 292 -4.00 -15.09 -11.45
CA TYR A 292 -3.40 -14.42 -12.61
C TYR A 292 -4.37 -13.42 -13.29
N GLY A 293 -5.61 -13.34 -12.82
CA GLY A 293 -6.67 -12.60 -13.50
C GLY A 293 -7.44 -13.50 -14.47
N THR A 294 -7.92 -14.62 -13.93
CA THR A 294 -8.66 -15.64 -14.69
C THR A 294 -10.07 -15.20 -15.09
N THR A 295 -10.46 -13.98 -14.74
CA THR A 295 -11.78 -13.45 -15.02
C THR A 295 -11.82 -12.73 -16.37
N PRO A 296 -12.80 -12.99 -17.25
CA PRO A 296 -13.01 -12.20 -18.45
C PRO A 296 -13.27 -10.72 -18.14
N GLY A 297 -12.57 -9.81 -18.83
CA GLY A 297 -12.71 -8.38 -18.63
C GLY A 297 -11.48 -7.61 -19.11
N THR A 298 -11.37 -6.34 -18.71
CA THR A 298 -10.19 -5.51 -18.97
C THR A 298 -9.74 -4.82 -17.70
N LYS A 299 -8.45 -4.88 -17.42
CA LYS A 299 -7.77 -4.08 -16.40
C LYS A 299 -7.49 -2.68 -16.94
N THR A 300 -7.59 -1.68 -16.07
CA THR A 300 -7.30 -0.28 -16.41
C THR A 300 -6.52 0.35 -15.27
N LEU A 301 -5.70 1.36 -15.58
CA LEU A 301 -5.02 2.14 -14.54
C LEU A 301 -6.05 2.84 -13.62
N LYS A 302 -7.18 3.30 -14.17
CA LYS A 302 -8.28 3.90 -13.40
C LYS A 302 -8.81 2.97 -12.29
N ALA A 303 -8.92 1.67 -12.56
CA ALA A 303 -9.38 0.72 -11.55
C ALA A 303 -8.47 0.70 -10.31
N ALA A 304 -7.15 0.84 -10.51
CA ALA A 304 -6.20 0.94 -9.41
C ALA A 304 -6.33 2.27 -8.63
N PHE A 305 -6.73 3.37 -9.27
CA PHE A 305 -7.08 4.61 -8.56
C PHE A 305 -8.41 4.53 -7.80
N ASP A 306 -9.35 3.72 -8.29
CA ASP A 306 -10.69 3.59 -7.70
C ASP A 306 -10.70 2.66 -6.48
N ALA A 307 -9.94 1.57 -6.51
CA ALA A 307 -9.92 0.54 -5.48
C ALA A 307 -9.71 1.09 -4.04
N PRO A 308 -8.76 2.00 -3.77
CA PRO A 308 -8.55 2.54 -2.42
C PRO A 308 -9.78 3.19 -1.79
N PHE A 309 -10.64 3.85 -2.57
CA PHE A 309 -11.85 4.49 -2.05
C PHE A 309 -12.78 3.48 -1.35
N TYR A 310 -12.89 2.29 -1.92
CA TYR A 310 -13.77 1.23 -1.42
C TYR A 310 -13.08 0.30 -0.41
N TYR A 311 -11.75 0.40 -0.26
CA TYR A 311 -10.94 -0.40 0.69
C TYR A 311 -10.91 0.20 2.12
N THR A 312 -11.40 1.42 2.29
CA THR A 312 -11.37 2.16 3.58
C THR A 312 -12.43 1.69 4.59
N LEU A 313 -12.21 1.85 5.89
CA LEU A 313 -13.27 1.91 6.89
C LEU A 313 -14.10 3.20 6.70
N THR A 314 -15.20 3.36 7.44
CA THR A 314 -16.19 4.43 7.17
C THR A 314 -15.63 5.86 7.27
N ASN A 315 -14.57 6.07 8.05
CA ASN A 315 -13.91 7.37 8.22
C ASN A 315 -12.76 7.61 7.21
N GLY A 316 -12.50 6.68 6.30
CA GLY A 316 -11.38 6.74 5.35
C GLY A 316 -10.10 6.07 5.84
N ASP A 317 -10.09 5.49 7.04
CA ASP A 317 -8.92 4.75 7.54
C ASP A 317 -8.73 3.44 6.78
N PHE A 318 -7.49 2.99 6.64
CA PHE A 318 -7.17 1.65 6.17
C PHE A 318 -6.82 0.73 7.34
N SER A 319 -6.95 -0.58 7.11
CA SER A 319 -6.12 -1.53 7.83
C SER A 319 -4.66 -1.32 7.43
N THR A 320 -3.78 -1.25 8.41
CA THR A 320 -2.33 -1.15 8.22
C THR A 320 -1.66 -2.51 8.16
N LEU A 321 -2.45 -3.57 7.94
CA LEU A 321 -1.96 -4.93 7.78
C LEU A 321 -0.90 -5.04 6.67
N GLY A 322 0.14 -5.83 6.94
CA GLY A 322 1.31 -5.95 6.09
C GLY A 322 2.25 -4.76 6.23
N ASP A 323 3.06 -4.50 5.21
CA ASP A 323 4.01 -3.39 5.21
C ASP A 323 3.35 -2.08 4.81
N SER A 324 2.40 -1.64 5.61
CA SER A 324 1.71 -0.38 5.37
C SER A 324 1.87 0.56 6.55
N ARG A 325 2.36 1.76 6.24
CA ARG A 325 2.27 2.94 7.13
C ARG A 325 1.13 3.87 6.73
N LEU A 326 0.36 3.49 5.72
CA LEU A 326 -0.73 4.31 5.19
C LEU A 326 -1.99 4.07 6.01
N GLU A 327 -2.27 4.99 6.93
CA GLU A 327 -3.34 4.89 7.93
C GLU A 327 -4.70 5.32 7.38
N ASN A 328 -4.71 6.26 6.42
CA ASN A 328 -5.93 6.86 5.89
C ASN A 328 -5.78 7.23 4.41
N ILE A 329 -6.89 7.23 3.66
CA ILE A 329 -6.93 7.56 2.23
C ILE A 329 -6.33 8.93 1.89
N ARG A 330 -6.47 9.94 2.76
CA ARG A 330 -5.81 11.24 2.55
C ARG A 330 -4.28 11.12 2.49
N GLY A 331 -3.72 10.14 3.20
CA GLY A 331 -2.30 9.85 3.20
C GLY A 331 -1.76 9.47 1.82
N MET A 332 -2.62 9.12 0.86
CA MET A 332 -2.22 8.94 -0.53
C MET A 332 -1.46 10.15 -1.09
N LEU A 333 -1.68 11.36 -0.57
CA LEU A 333 -0.94 12.58 -0.93
C LEU A 333 0.59 12.44 -0.83
N VAL A 334 1.08 11.47 -0.04
CA VAL A 334 2.51 11.22 0.17
C VAL A 334 3.27 11.00 -1.14
N TRP A 335 2.57 10.50 -2.17
CA TRP A 335 3.12 10.31 -3.52
C TRP A 335 2.86 11.49 -4.47
N GLY A 336 2.44 12.63 -3.92
CA GLY A 336 2.41 13.93 -4.58
C GLY A 336 1.18 14.17 -5.46
N THR A 337 1.43 14.54 -6.72
CA THR A 337 0.43 15.15 -7.61
C THR A 337 -0.43 14.13 -8.38
N PHE A 338 -0.15 12.83 -8.27
CA PHE A 338 -0.78 11.78 -9.07
C PHE A 338 -2.33 11.71 -8.98
N TYR A 339 -2.96 12.01 -7.83
CA TYR A 339 -4.43 12.15 -7.79
C TYR A 339 -4.95 13.44 -8.45
N HIS A 340 -4.15 14.52 -8.47
CA HIS A 340 -4.49 15.70 -9.28
C HIS A 340 -4.42 15.36 -10.76
N ARG A 341 -3.40 14.59 -11.19
CA ARG A 341 -3.27 14.12 -12.57
C ARG A 341 -4.41 13.18 -12.97
N ALA A 342 -4.76 12.22 -12.11
CA ALA A 342 -5.93 11.38 -12.32
C ALA A 342 -7.21 12.21 -12.47
N TYR A 343 -7.39 13.26 -11.66
CA TYR A 343 -8.53 14.17 -11.82
C TYR A 343 -8.48 14.99 -13.12
N ASP A 344 -7.30 15.52 -13.50
CA ASP A 344 -7.12 16.24 -14.77
C ASP A 344 -7.55 15.38 -15.97
N LEU A 345 -7.30 14.06 -15.92
CA LEU A 345 -7.50 13.14 -17.03
C LEU A 345 -8.89 12.49 -17.04
N TYR A 346 -9.37 12.03 -15.88
CA TYR A 346 -10.63 11.31 -15.79
C TYR A 346 -11.83 12.22 -15.43
N GLY A 347 -11.60 13.39 -14.86
CA GLY A 347 -12.66 14.29 -14.39
C GLY A 347 -13.56 13.71 -13.29
N ASP A 348 -13.13 12.63 -12.64
CA ASP A 348 -13.96 11.89 -11.70
C ASP A 348 -14.17 12.69 -10.39
N PRO A 349 -15.42 12.96 -9.98
CA PRO A 349 -15.71 13.78 -8.80
C PRO A 349 -15.14 13.21 -7.50
N LYS A 350 -14.87 11.89 -7.41
CA LYS A 350 -14.30 11.30 -6.19
C LYS A 350 -12.85 11.74 -5.94
N TYR A 351 -12.08 11.98 -7.01
CA TYR A 351 -10.70 12.44 -6.89
C TYR A 351 -10.67 13.91 -6.46
N ALA A 352 -11.56 14.73 -7.02
CA ALA A 352 -11.76 16.10 -6.57
C ALA A 352 -12.15 16.18 -5.09
N TRP A 353 -13.05 15.29 -4.64
CA TRP A 353 -13.41 15.15 -3.23
C TRP A 353 -12.20 14.81 -2.35
N LEU A 354 -11.39 13.83 -2.75
CA LEU A 354 -10.21 13.42 -1.97
C LEU A 354 -9.20 14.57 -1.84
N ILE A 355 -8.94 15.28 -2.93
CA ILE A 355 -8.03 16.42 -2.96
C ILE A 355 -8.51 17.52 -2.01
N ASN A 356 -9.78 17.94 -2.13
CA ASN A 356 -10.33 18.99 -1.27
C ASN A 356 -10.41 18.56 0.20
N ARG A 357 -10.77 17.32 0.48
CA ARG A 357 -10.77 16.76 1.84
C ARG A 357 -9.37 16.85 2.45
N THR A 358 -8.36 16.47 1.69
CA THR A 358 -6.96 16.49 2.12
C THR A 358 -6.50 17.91 2.40
N GLU A 359 -6.79 18.87 1.51
CA GLU A 359 -6.46 20.28 1.75
C GLU A 359 -7.13 20.84 3.02
N ALA A 360 -8.38 20.45 3.30
CA ALA A 360 -9.13 20.93 4.45
C ALA A 360 -8.69 20.31 5.78
N GLU A 361 -8.34 19.02 5.79
CA GLU A 361 -7.95 18.29 7.01
C GLU A 361 -6.50 18.55 7.44
N TYR A 362 -5.67 19.16 6.59
CA TYR A 362 -4.31 19.59 6.92
C TYR A 362 -4.20 21.14 6.86
N PRO A 363 -4.44 21.85 7.98
CA PRO A 363 -4.44 23.30 8.02
C PRO A 363 -3.10 23.90 7.57
N GLN A 364 -3.15 25.02 6.86
CA GLN A 364 -1.97 25.67 6.30
C GLN A 364 -0.85 25.92 7.33
N ALA A 365 -1.21 26.35 8.54
CA ALA A 365 -0.28 26.67 9.62
C ALA A 365 0.47 25.45 10.18
N GLU A 366 -0.02 24.23 9.92
CA GLU A 366 0.55 22.98 10.43
C GLU A 366 1.39 22.25 9.37
N ARG A 367 1.44 22.78 8.14
CA ARG A 367 2.19 22.17 7.03
C ARG A 367 3.68 22.48 7.13
N PRO A 368 4.58 21.56 6.76
CA PRO A 368 6.02 21.85 6.63
C PRO A 368 6.33 22.96 5.63
N LEU A 369 5.54 23.07 4.54
CA LEU A 369 5.62 24.14 3.55
C LEU A 369 4.27 24.88 3.52
N PRO A 370 3.99 25.80 4.46
CA PRO A 370 2.68 26.41 4.64
C PRO A 370 2.07 26.98 3.35
N ASP A 371 2.86 27.63 2.52
CA ASP A 371 2.36 28.32 1.32
C ASP A 371 2.14 27.40 0.11
N LEU A 372 2.32 26.09 0.26
CA LEU A 372 2.14 25.11 -0.82
C LEU A 372 0.91 24.21 -0.59
N PRO A 373 0.28 23.73 -1.69
CA PRO A 373 -0.77 22.71 -1.61
C PRO A 373 -0.24 21.40 -1.01
N MET A 374 -1.15 20.58 -0.49
CA MET A 374 -0.84 19.28 0.12
C MET A 374 -0.12 18.33 -0.83
N ALA A 375 -0.44 18.39 -2.13
CA ALA A 375 0.23 17.61 -3.16
C ALA A 375 1.73 17.92 -3.32
N LEU A 376 2.24 19.00 -2.71
CA LEU A 376 3.66 19.40 -2.75
C LEU A 376 4.34 19.33 -1.37
N GLN A 377 3.69 18.76 -0.34
CA GLN A 377 4.27 18.64 1.00
C GLN A 377 5.20 17.43 1.18
N SER A 378 5.16 16.52 0.22
CA SER A 378 5.88 15.25 0.28
C SER A 378 7.40 15.46 0.19
N PRO A 379 8.20 15.01 1.17
CA PRO A 379 9.67 15.08 1.11
C PRO A 379 10.30 14.18 0.04
N TRP A 380 9.50 13.31 -0.59
CA TRP A 380 9.93 12.43 -1.66
C TRP A 380 9.84 13.09 -3.05
N LEU A 381 9.22 14.28 -3.14
CA LEU A 381 9.12 15.04 -4.37
C LEU A 381 10.37 15.88 -4.62
N ILE A 382 10.60 16.18 -5.90
CA ILE A 382 11.54 17.24 -6.28
C ILE A 382 10.80 18.57 -6.35
N GLU A 383 11.49 19.68 -6.08
CA GLU A 383 10.89 21.02 -6.03
C GLU A 383 10.17 21.40 -7.33
N ALA A 384 10.52 20.77 -8.45
CA ALA A 384 9.91 21.02 -9.75
C ALA A 384 8.53 20.38 -9.98
N GLU A 385 8.04 19.51 -9.09
CA GLU A 385 6.75 18.81 -9.21
C GLU A 385 5.54 19.74 -9.32
N PHE A 386 5.67 20.99 -8.85
CA PHE A 386 4.67 22.04 -9.05
C PHE A 386 4.33 22.28 -10.53
N SER A 387 5.26 22.01 -11.44
CA SER A 387 5.07 22.18 -12.90
C SER A 387 4.04 21.20 -13.48
N ARG A 388 3.75 20.10 -12.77
CA ARG A 388 2.72 19.13 -13.16
C ARG A 388 1.31 19.56 -12.77
N LEU A 389 1.20 20.52 -11.86
CA LEU A 389 -0.10 21.09 -11.48
C LEU A 389 -0.51 22.11 -12.55
N GLY A 390 -1.40 21.71 -13.45
CA GLY A 390 -1.86 22.53 -14.58
C GLY A 390 -2.76 23.71 -14.20
N ARG A 391 -3.02 23.93 -12.91
CA ARG A 391 -4.00 24.89 -12.41
C ARG A 391 -3.58 25.44 -11.05
N SER A 392 -3.77 26.74 -10.83
CA SER A 392 -3.72 27.37 -9.49
C SER A 392 -5.10 27.59 -8.88
N ALA A 393 -6.15 27.52 -9.70
CA ALA A 393 -7.54 27.67 -9.29
C ALA A 393 -8.01 26.48 -8.45
N LYS A 394 -8.98 26.73 -7.55
CA LYS A 394 -9.59 25.70 -6.71
C LYS A 394 -10.21 24.60 -7.58
N ILE A 395 -9.97 23.35 -7.19
CA ILE A 395 -10.66 22.19 -7.75
C ILE A 395 -12.13 22.23 -7.27
N PRO A 396 -13.13 21.96 -8.14
CA PRO A 396 -14.53 21.81 -7.70
C PRO A 396 -14.62 20.85 -6.51
N GLN A 397 -15.60 21.04 -5.62
CA GLN A 397 -15.66 20.27 -4.36
C GLN A 397 -15.56 18.75 -4.58
N GLY A 398 -16.19 18.24 -5.64
CA GLY A 398 -16.30 16.81 -5.90
C GLY A 398 -17.25 16.12 -4.91
N GLU A 399 -17.47 14.82 -5.12
CA GLU A 399 -18.31 14.00 -4.25
C GLU A 399 -17.81 12.55 -4.25
N PHE A 400 -17.79 11.95 -3.07
CA PHE A 400 -17.63 10.51 -2.91
C PHE A 400 -18.50 10.05 -1.73
N ARG A 401 -19.23 8.96 -1.94
CA ARG A 401 -20.13 8.39 -0.93
C ARG A 401 -20.04 6.88 -0.90
N LEU A 402 -19.85 6.35 0.30
CA LEU A 402 -19.84 4.91 0.56
C LEU A 402 -21.24 4.30 0.60
N ASP A 403 -22.33 5.07 0.47
CA ASP A 403 -23.69 4.52 0.42
C ASP A 403 -24.19 4.32 -1.02
N HIS A 404 -23.36 4.62 -2.03
CA HIS A 404 -23.65 4.39 -3.44
C HIS A 404 -22.98 3.10 -3.91
N ASP A 405 -23.77 2.18 -4.45
CA ASP A 405 -23.27 0.95 -5.04
C ASP A 405 -22.33 1.24 -6.21
N ALA A 406 -21.27 0.43 -6.33
CA ALA A 406 -20.29 0.55 -7.39
C ALA A 406 -19.66 -0.80 -7.71
N ASP A 407 -19.36 -1.03 -8.98
CA ASP A 407 -18.39 -2.03 -9.40
C ASP A 407 -17.07 -1.32 -9.71
N PHE A 408 -15.97 -1.94 -9.33
CA PHE A 408 -14.63 -1.41 -9.59
C PHE A 408 -13.72 -2.54 -10.07
N SER A 409 -12.89 -2.25 -11.07
CA SER A 409 -12.12 -3.26 -11.79
C SER A 409 -13.03 -4.36 -12.39
N ILE A 410 -12.60 -5.62 -12.38
CA ILE A 410 -13.31 -6.78 -12.97
C ILE A 410 -14.19 -7.49 -11.95
N ILE A 411 -13.70 -7.73 -10.73
CA ILE A 411 -14.41 -8.51 -9.69
C ILE A 411 -14.60 -7.75 -8.37
N GLY A 412 -14.16 -6.50 -8.30
CA GLY A 412 -14.35 -5.66 -7.13
C GLY A 412 -15.79 -5.19 -7.02
N THR A 413 -16.43 -5.47 -5.88
CA THR A 413 -17.84 -5.10 -5.68
C THR A 413 -18.00 -4.25 -4.43
N HIS A 414 -18.84 -3.22 -4.56
CA HIS A 414 -19.32 -2.39 -3.46
C HIS A 414 -20.84 -2.34 -3.49
N ARG A 415 -21.49 -2.87 -2.45
CA ARG A 415 -22.94 -2.97 -2.35
C ARG A 415 -23.42 -2.66 -0.93
N ASN A 416 -24.45 -1.83 -0.80
CA ASN A 416 -25.03 -1.40 0.48
C ASN A 416 -23.97 -0.93 1.50
N GLY A 417 -22.94 -0.21 1.01
CA GLY A 417 -21.83 0.27 1.83
C GLY A 417 -20.82 -0.75 2.30
N CYS A 418 -20.88 -1.97 1.80
CA CYS A 418 -19.90 -3.03 2.08
C CYS A 418 -19.11 -3.33 0.81
N SER A 419 -17.83 -3.68 0.94
CA SER A 419 -16.93 -3.95 -0.18
C SER A 419 -16.34 -5.35 -0.09
N GLN A 420 -16.22 -6.02 -1.23
CA GLN A 420 -15.55 -7.31 -1.39
C GLN A 420 -14.42 -7.17 -2.42
N PHE A 421 -13.20 -7.51 -2.01
CA PHE A 421 -12.00 -7.58 -2.84
C PHE A 421 -11.56 -9.03 -2.93
N ALA A 422 -12.14 -9.77 -3.88
CA ALA A 422 -12.02 -11.23 -3.92
C ALA A 422 -10.60 -11.72 -4.26
N ALA A 423 -9.88 -11.04 -5.15
CA ALA A 423 -8.50 -11.41 -5.53
C ALA A 423 -7.47 -10.97 -4.47
N THR A 424 -7.70 -9.81 -3.86
CA THR A 424 -6.94 -9.33 -2.70
C THR A 424 -7.13 -10.25 -1.50
N GLY A 425 -8.35 -10.79 -1.36
CA GLY A 425 -8.78 -11.59 -0.21
C GLY A 425 -9.12 -10.71 0.99
N ALA A 426 -9.93 -9.67 0.78
CA ALA A 426 -10.37 -8.77 1.83
C ALA A 426 -11.87 -8.44 1.73
N THR A 427 -12.50 -8.26 2.88
CA THR A 427 -13.90 -7.84 2.99
C THR A 427 -14.01 -6.69 3.98
N ILE A 428 -14.78 -5.67 3.61
CA ILE A 428 -15.10 -4.53 4.47
C ILE A 428 -16.60 -4.43 4.62
N ILE A 429 -17.10 -4.53 5.85
CA ILE A 429 -18.52 -4.33 6.17
C ILE A 429 -18.70 -3.07 7.01
N ARG A 430 -19.69 -2.26 6.67
CA ARG A 430 -19.97 -0.97 7.33
C ARG A 430 -21.43 -0.93 7.76
N GLY A 431 -21.67 -0.62 9.03
CA GLY A 431 -23.02 -0.62 9.62
C GLY A 431 -23.91 0.47 9.00
N LYS A 432 -23.42 1.71 8.94
CA LYS A 432 -24.06 2.81 8.19
C LYS A 432 -22.99 3.63 7.44
N PRO A 433 -22.76 3.34 6.15
CA PRO A 433 -21.66 3.94 5.38
C PRO A 433 -21.70 5.48 5.30
N ALA A 434 -22.87 6.10 5.39
CA ALA A 434 -23.03 7.56 5.33
C ALA A 434 -22.55 8.30 6.60
N SER A 435 -22.16 7.59 7.66
CA SER A 435 -21.73 8.21 8.91
C SER A 435 -20.41 7.62 9.42
N PRO A 436 -19.33 8.43 9.52
CA PRO A 436 -18.01 7.96 9.95
C PRO A 436 -17.99 7.48 11.41
N ASN A 437 -19.02 7.81 12.19
CA ASN A 437 -19.12 7.43 13.60
C ASN A 437 -19.66 6.00 13.82
N THR A 438 -20.08 5.33 12.77
CA THR A 438 -20.70 4.00 12.90
C THR A 438 -19.68 2.88 12.77
N ALA A 439 -20.09 1.70 13.24
CA ALA A 439 -19.23 0.54 13.24
C ALA A 439 -18.83 0.12 11.82
N ALA A 440 -17.57 -0.27 11.65
CA ALA A 440 -17.11 -0.99 10.47
C ALA A 440 -16.03 -2.00 10.85
N ALA A 441 -15.88 -3.01 9.99
CA ALA A 441 -14.91 -4.06 10.17
C ALA A 441 -14.24 -4.40 8.84
N PHE A 442 -12.92 -4.53 8.88
CA PHE A 442 -12.06 -5.05 7.82
C PHE A 442 -11.60 -6.45 8.21
N MET A 443 -11.77 -7.44 7.33
CA MET A 443 -11.22 -8.77 7.51
C MET A 443 -10.36 -9.18 6.33
N PHE A 444 -9.14 -9.63 6.61
CA PHE A 444 -8.23 -10.19 5.63
C PHE A 444 -8.29 -11.72 5.64
N TRP A 445 -8.55 -12.32 4.49
CA TRP A 445 -8.64 -13.77 4.27
C TRP A 445 -7.84 -14.25 3.06
N GLY A 446 -7.09 -13.36 2.40
CA GLY A 446 -6.27 -13.67 1.24
C GLY A 446 -4.98 -14.44 1.55
N PRO A 447 -4.22 -14.82 0.51
CA PRO A 447 -2.91 -15.46 0.64
C PRO A 447 -1.86 -14.57 1.30
N HIS A 448 -0.78 -15.20 1.72
CA HIS A 448 0.54 -14.65 1.98
C HIS A 448 1.48 -14.97 0.80
N ALA A 449 1.18 -14.38 -0.36
CA ALA A 449 1.93 -14.61 -1.61
C ALA A 449 3.13 -13.67 -1.80
N ALA A 450 3.20 -12.58 -1.03
CA ALA A 450 4.25 -11.57 -1.14
C ALA A 450 4.99 -11.36 0.19
N GLY A 451 6.28 -11.06 0.11
CA GLY A 451 7.12 -10.80 1.29
C GLY A 451 6.72 -9.56 2.09
N HIS A 452 5.87 -8.67 1.54
CA HIS A 452 5.33 -7.50 2.23
C HIS A 452 4.09 -7.80 3.09
N GLN A 453 3.64 -9.04 3.14
CA GLN A 453 2.45 -9.45 3.90
C GLN A 453 2.82 -9.95 5.30
N SER A 454 1.83 -9.96 6.20
CA SER A 454 1.99 -10.49 7.55
C SER A 454 1.34 -11.88 7.70
N PRO A 455 1.86 -12.76 8.58
CA PRO A 455 1.29 -14.09 8.83
C PRO A 455 0.03 -13.98 9.71
N ALA A 456 -1.04 -13.44 9.13
CA ALA A 456 -2.20 -12.91 9.85
C ALA A 456 -3.53 -13.29 9.17
N ALA A 457 -3.69 -14.56 8.78
CA ALA A 457 -4.96 -15.03 8.22
C ALA A 457 -6.13 -14.77 9.18
N LEU A 458 -7.24 -14.31 8.62
CA LEU A 458 -8.45 -13.88 9.33
C LEU A 458 -8.22 -12.72 10.31
N HIS A 459 -7.20 -11.89 10.10
CA HIS A 459 -7.00 -10.62 10.83
C HIS A 459 -8.24 -9.73 10.72
N LEU A 460 -8.59 -9.08 11.83
CA LEU A 460 -9.76 -8.20 11.93
C LEU A 460 -9.33 -6.83 12.46
N ASP A 461 -9.58 -5.78 11.68
CA ASP A 461 -9.57 -4.41 12.20
C ASP A 461 -10.98 -3.86 12.30
N ILE A 462 -11.25 -3.17 13.40
CA ILE A 462 -12.57 -2.60 13.67
C ILE A 462 -12.47 -1.09 13.95
N SER A 463 -13.48 -0.35 13.51
CA SER A 463 -13.66 1.07 13.79
C SER A 463 -15.06 1.36 14.32
N GLY A 464 -15.19 2.45 15.06
CA GLY A 464 -16.45 2.99 15.54
C GLY A 464 -16.21 4.31 16.27
N GLY A 465 -17.24 5.15 16.39
CA GLY A 465 -17.09 6.45 17.04
C GLY A 465 -16.11 7.40 16.33
N GLY A 466 -15.93 7.22 15.01
CA GLY A 466 -15.12 8.10 14.16
C GLY A 466 -13.66 7.70 14.02
N SER A 467 -13.23 6.59 14.63
CA SER A 467 -11.83 6.18 14.69
C SER A 467 -11.66 4.65 14.69
N LYS A 468 -10.46 4.19 14.34
CA LYS A 468 -10.04 2.80 14.55
C LYS A 468 -10.01 2.46 16.04
N LEU A 469 -10.52 1.28 16.39
CA LEU A 469 -10.53 0.73 17.75
C LEU A 469 -9.43 -0.32 17.93
N THR A 470 -9.02 -0.96 16.83
CA THR A 470 -7.90 -1.90 16.79
C THR A 470 -6.96 -1.55 15.65
N ASP A 471 -5.73 -2.04 15.73
CA ASP A 471 -4.71 -1.72 14.74
C ASP A 471 -3.79 -2.93 14.48
N ALA A 472 -3.10 -2.91 13.34
CA ALA A 472 -2.01 -3.84 13.06
C ALA A 472 -0.70 -3.35 13.73
N PRO A 473 0.38 -4.15 13.75
CA PRO A 473 1.67 -3.73 14.29
C PRO A 473 2.21 -2.43 13.68
N ARG A 474 2.56 -1.45 14.52
CA ARG A 474 3.20 -0.22 14.06
C ARG A 474 4.71 -0.40 14.01
N MET A 475 5.29 -0.05 12.86
CA MET A 475 6.74 -0.10 12.62
C MET A 475 7.37 1.26 12.82
N ASP A 476 8.63 1.28 13.26
CA ASP A 476 9.36 2.54 13.35
C ASP A 476 9.75 3.09 11.97
N ASN A 477 10.28 4.32 11.95
CA ASN A 477 10.70 5.03 10.75
C ASN A 477 11.92 4.42 10.04
N ARG A 478 12.73 3.58 10.71
CA ARG A 478 13.87 2.84 10.12
C ARG A 478 13.42 1.71 9.19
N GLY A 479 12.13 1.38 9.20
CA GLY A 479 11.53 0.44 8.24
C GLY A 479 12.09 -0.95 8.42
N TYR A 480 12.67 -1.51 7.35
CA TYR A 480 13.24 -2.87 7.37
C TYR A 480 14.46 -3.04 8.28
N SER A 481 15.04 -1.93 8.74
CA SER A 481 16.12 -1.93 9.73
C SER A 481 15.62 -1.90 11.18
N ASP A 482 14.30 -1.91 11.42
CA ASP A 482 13.74 -2.06 12.77
C ASP A 482 14.07 -3.47 13.31
N PRO A 483 14.75 -3.60 14.47
CA PRO A 483 15.02 -4.91 15.08
C PRO A 483 13.75 -5.70 15.44
N LEU A 484 12.60 -5.03 15.57
CA LEU A 484 11.30 -5.65 15.84
C LEU A 484 10.61 -6.15 14.56
N TYR A 485 11.13 -5.82 13.39
CA TYR A 485 10.47 -6.14 12.13
C TYR A 485 10.23 -7.65 11.97
N LEU A 486 11.28 -8.47 12.05
CA LEU A 486 11.14 -9.93 11.98
C LEU A 486 10.56 -10.54 13.25
N THR A 487 10.96 -10.00 14.40
CA THR A 487 10.75 -10.66 15.71
C THR A 487 9.38 -10.36 16.31
N TRP A 488 8.72 -9.29 15.84
CA TRP A 488 7.38 -8.86 16.19
C TRP A 488 6.45 -8.77 14.97
N ALA A 489 6.74 -7.92 13.97
CA ALA A 489 5.84 -7.66 12.83
C ALA A 489 5.54 -8.90 11.99
N ARG A 490 6.51 -9.81 11.86
CA ARG A 490 6.34 -11.09 11.15
C ARG A 490 5.92 -12.22 12.10
N THR A 491 5.01 -11.93 13.03
CA THR A 491 4.44 -12.92 13.94
C THR A 491 2.92 -12.79 14.03
N THR A 492 2.23 -13.93 14.15
CA THR A 492 0.77 -13.95 14.22
C THR A 492 0.23 -13.30 15.49
N ILE A 493 0.94 -13.42 16.61
CA ILE A 493 0.51 -12.86 17.90
C ILE A 493 0.54 -11.32 17.95
N ALA A 494 1.16 -10.68 16.95
CA ALA A 494 1.13 -9.24 16.78
C ALA A 494 -0.14 -8.74 16.06
N HIS A 495 -1.02 -9.65 15.64
CA HIS A 495 -2.19 -9.35 14.81
C HIS A 495 -3.49 -9.77 15.51
N ASN A 496 -4.59 -9.16 15.07
CA ASN A 496 -5.94 -9.37 15.61
C ASN A 496 -6.52 -10.70 15.13
N THR A 497 -5.90 -11.83 15.49
CA THR A 497 -6.28 -13.20 15.08
C THR A 497 -5.85 -14.25 16.13
N VAL A 498 -5.93 -15.54 15.80
CA VAL A 498 -5.54 -16.66 16.67
C VAL A 498 -4.14 -17.15 16.34
N THR A 499 -3.27 -17.21 17.35
CA THR A 499 -2.00 -17.93 17.29
C THR A 499 -2.15 -19.33 17.87
N VAL A 500 -1.61 -20.35 17.17
CA VAL A 500 -1.62 -21.75 17.62
C VAL A 500 -0.24 -22.15 18.15
N ASP A 501 -0.18 -22.77 19.32
CA ASP A 501 1.04 -23.27 19.98
C ASP A 501 2.20 -22.25 20.00
N ASN A 502 1.88 -20.98 20.23
CA ASN A 502 2.85 -19.87 20.25
C ASN A 502 3.71 -19.75 18.98
N THR A 503 3.25 -20.30 17.86
CA THR A 503 4.01 -20.35 16.62
C THR A 503 3.31 -19.48 15.57
N PRO A 504 4.03 -18.60 14.86
CA PRO A 504 3.45 -17.88 13.73
C PRO A 504 2.86 -18.84 12.69
N MET A 505 1.83 -18.38 12.01
CA MET A 505 1.27 -18.99 10.81
C MET A 505 2.35 -19.13 9.73
N PHE A 506 2.16 -20.12 8.86
CA PHE A 506 2.87 -20.20 7.58
C PHE A 506 2.72 -18.86 6.80
N PRO A 507 3.77 -18.35 6.12
CA PRO A 507 5.07 -18.97 5.86
C PRO A 507 6.14 -18.73 6.94
N TYR A 508 5.80 -18.12 8.07
CA TYR A 508 6.75 -17.86 9.15
C TYR A 508 6.77 -18.95 10.23
N ASP A 509 6.21 -20.14 10.00
CA ASP A 509 6.02 -21.19 11.01
C ASP A 509 7.31 -21.92 11.45
N PHE A 510 8.48 -21.45 11.01
CA PHE A 510 9.81 -21.95 11.36
C PHE A 510 10.78 -20.81 11.69
N ASN A 511 11.98 -21.15 12.16
CA ASN A 511 13.02 -20.16 12.45
C ASN A 511 13.70 -19.72 11.14
N THR A 512 13.52 -18.46 10.76
CA THR A 512 14.10 -17.85 9.57
C THR A 512 14.81 -16.55 9.94
N LYS A 513 15.73 -16.11 9.08
CA LYS A 513 16.32 -14.77 9.11
C LYS A 513 15.73 -13.85 8.04
N ALA A 514 14.95 -14.40 7.11
CA ALA A 514 14.34 -13.62 6.04
C ALA A 514 13.11 -12.87 6.57
N ILE A 515 13.00 -11.60 6.21
CA ILE A 515 11.82 -10.77 6.45
C ILE A 515 10.83 -10.79 5.28
N TRP A 516 11.10 -11.65 4.28
CA TRP A 516 10.42 -11.73 2.99
C TRP A 516 9.84 -13.12 2.71
N GLU A 517 9.49 -13.88 3.75
CA GLU A 517 8.88 -15.20 3.52
C GLU A 517 7.57 -15.03 2.77
N ALA A 518 7.31 -15.94 1.83
CA ALA A 518 6.09 -15.99 1.03
C ALA A 518 5.72 -17.46 0.81
N ASP A 519 4.48 -17.74 0.42
CA ASP A 519 4.01 -19.10 0.17
C ASP A 519 4.52 -19.76 -1.13
N SER A 520 5.65 -19.30 -1.65
CA SER A 520 6.25 -19.72 -2.92
C SER A 520 7.04 -21.04 -2.85
N TRP A 521 7.46 -21.47 -1.66
CA TRP A 521 8.40 -22.60 -1.51
C TRP A 521 7.84 -23.85 -0.82
N ARG A 522 6.58 -23.85 -0.38
CA ARG A 522 5.87 -25.08 0.04
C ARG A 522 4.72 -25.39 -0.91
N ASP A 523 4.36 -26.66 -0.99
CA ASP A 523 3.17 -27.14 -1.72
C ASP A 523 1.84 -26.72 -1.04
N SER A 524 1.87 -25.88 -0.01
CA SER A 524 0.70 -25.39 0.73
C SER A 524 0.46 -23.93 0.41
N ILE A 525 -0.65 -23.64 -0.27
CA ILE A 525 -1.12 -22.28 -0.53
C ILE A 525 -1.82 -21.77 0.74
N SER A 526 -1.50 -20.56 1.18
CA SER A 526 -1.97 -20.01 2.45
C SER A 526 -3.40 -19.43 2.41
N ASP A 527 -4.06 -19.50 1.26
CA ASP A 527 -5.39 -18.95 0.99
C ASP A 527 -6.43 -19.30 2.05
N GLY A 528 -7.12 -18.26 2.53
CA GLY A 528 -8.42 -18.41 3.15
C GLY A 528 -9.55 -18.33 2.12
N ARG A 529 -10.77 -18.53 2.59
CA ARG A 529 -11.98 -18.46 1.75
C ARG A 529 -13.04 -17.62 2.43
N SER A 530 -13.58 -16.62 1.73
CA SER A 530 -14.83 -15.97 2.12
C SER A 530 -15.99 -16.95 1.93
N VAL A 531 -16.76 -17.20 2.99
CA VAL A 531 -17.90 -18.13 2.97
C VAL A 531 -19.24 -17.42 3.16
N LEU A 532 -19.23 -16.17 3.60
CA LEU A 532 -20.42 -15.32 3.70
C LEU A 532 -20.03 -13.85 3.48
N PHE A 533 -20.81 -13.17 2.64
CA PHE A 533 -20.82 -11.71 2.48
C PHE A 533 -22.28 -11.24 2.45
N GLN A 534 -22.84 -11.00 3.63
CA GLN A 534 -24.25 -10.65 3.83
C GLN A 534 -24.39 -9.15 4.03
N HIS A 535 -24.64 -8.44 2.93
CA HIS A 535 -24.72 -6.98 2.91
C HIS A 535 -26.15 -6.45 2.69
N GLN A 536 -27.13 -7.31 2.43
CA GLN A 536 -28.49 -6.94 2.01
C GLN A 536 -29.37 -6.46 3.17
N ASN A 537 -29.12 -6.95 4.39
CA ASN A 537 -29.94 -6.64 5.56
C ASN A 537 -29.72 -5.18 6.04
N THR A 538 -30.78 -4.46 6.42
CA THR A 538 -30.70 -3.03 6.80
C THR A 538 -30.40 -2.78 8.28
N THR A 539 -30.58 -3.78 9.15
CA THR A 539 -30.34 -3.68 10.61
C THR A 539 -28.94 -4.14 11.01
N PHE A 540 -28.38 -5.09 10.28
CA PHE A 540 -27.01 -5.57 10.45
C PHE A 540 -26.41 -6.03 9.12
N LYS A 541 -25.08 -6.14 9.07
CA LYS A 541 -24.30 -6.74 7.99
C LYS A 541 -23.46 -7.86 8.59
N ALA A 542 -23.06 -8.84 7.78
CA ALA A 542 -22.19 -9.90 8.26
C ALA A 542 -21.19 -10.38 7.21
N MET A 543 -20.07 -10.89 7.69
CA MET A 543 -19.07 -11.58 6.87
C MET A 543 -18.56 -12.80 7.61
N ARG A 544 -18.16 -13.84 6.87
CA ARG A 544 -17.51 -15.02 7.42
C ARG A 544 -16.42 -15.49 6.48
N ALA A 545 -15.28 -15.88 7.04
CA ALA A 545 -14.19 -16.49 6.29
C ALA A 545 -13.55 -17.63 7.09
N ILE A 546 -12.95 -18.57 6.36
CA ILE A 546 -12.27 -19.74 6.91
C ILE A 546 -10.83 -19.84 6.40
N ASN A 547 -9.96 -20.50 7.17
CA ASN A 547 -8.63 -20.91 6.73
C ASN A 547 -8.24 -22.25 7.37
N GLU A 548 -7.78 -23.18 6.54
CA GLU A 548 -7.35 -24.53 6.94
C GLU A 548 -5.88 -24.81 6.57
N ARG A 549 -5.17 -23.79 6.08
CA ARG A 549 -3.89 -23.92 5.39
C ARG A 549 -2.70 -23.33 6.16
N VAL A 550 -2.95 -22.37 7.04
CA VAL A 550 -1.87 -21.67 7.77
C VAL A 550 -1.34 -22.44 8.98
N TYR A 551 -2.09 -23.41 9.48
CA TYR A 551 -1.71 -24.32 10.57
C TYR A 551 -2.14 -25.75 10.23
N PRO A 552 -1.23 -26.75 10.25
CA PRO A 552 -1.58 -28.13 9.96
C PRO A 552 -2.66 -28.69 10.91
N GLY A 553 -3.75 -29.20 10.32
CA GLY A 553 -4.85 -29.85 11.04
C GLY A 553 -5.69 -28.90 11.90
N VAL A 554 -5.69 -27.60 11.61
CA VAL A 554 -6.47 -26.59 12.33
C VAL A 554 -7.38 -25.84 11.36
N LEU A 555 -8.67 -25.84 11.65
CA LEU A 555 -9.66 -24.97 11.02
C LEU A 555 -9.80 -23.69 11.82
N LEU A 556 -9.56 -22.56 11.17
CA LEU A 556 -9.90 -21.23 11.64
C LEU A 556 -11.17 -20.77 10.93
N ASP A 557 -12.18 -20.33 11.67
CA ASP A 557 -13.46 -19.88 11.11
C ASP A 557 -13.99 -18.67 11.89
N ARG A 558 -13.99 -17.51 11.23
CA ARG A 558 -14.34 -16.24 11.86
C ARG A 558 -15.57 -15.64 11.22
N THR A 559 -16.57 -15.32 12.04
CA THR A 559 -17.80 -14.65 11.66
C THR A 559 -17.89 -13.30 12.37
N VAL A 560 -18.16 -12.23 11.61
CA VAL A 560 -18.34 -10.88 12.16
C VAL A 560 -19.69 -10.33 11.76
N ILE A 561 -20.44 -9.82 12.75
CA ILE A 561 -21.73 -9.14 12.58
C ILE A 561 -21.53 -7.67 12.95
N VAL A 562 -21.94 -6.76 12.08
CA VAL A 562 -21.82 -5.31 12.29
C VAL A 562 -23.21 -4.68 12.24
N THR A 563 -23.56 -3.96 13.30
CA THR A 563 -24.74 -3.09 13.34
C THR A 563 -24.28 -1.63 13.27
N ALA A 564 -25.20 -0.65 13.35
CA ALA A 564 -24.81 0.75 13.41
C ALA A 564 -23.96 1.10 14.66
N THR A 565 -24.12 0.35 15.76
CA THR A 565 -23.58 0.71 17.09
C THR A 565 -22.75 -0.39 17.74
N ALA A 566 -22.63 -1.56 17.11
CA ALA A 566 -21.99 -2.72 17.71
C ALA A 566 -21.29 -3.58 16.67
N ILE A 567 -20.25 -4.29 17.11
CA ILE A 567 -19.58 -5.34 16.35
C ILE A 567 -19.57 -6.60 17.20
N ILE A 568 -20.04 -7.71 16.65
CA ILE A 568 -20.02 -9.02 17.29
C ILE A 568 -19.04 -9.88 16.49
N ASP A 569 -18.08 -10.48 17.18
CA ASP A 569 -17.06 -11.34 16.59
C ASP A 569 -17.15 -12.73 17.21
N ALA A 570 -17.34 -13.73 16.36
CA ALA A 570 -17.40 -15.14 16.72
C ALA A 570 -16.31 -15.90 15.97
N PHE A 571 -15.28 -16.33 16.71
CA PHE A 571 -14.14 -17.03 16.17
C PHE A 571 -14.10 -18.48 16.68
N ARG A 572 -14.34 -19.42 15.77
CA ARG A 572 -14.25 -20.87 16.00
C ARG A 572 -12.85 -21.35 15.59
N VAL A 573 -12.26 -22.19 16.44
CA VAL A 573 -10.99 -22.88 16.18
C VAL A 573 -11.18 -24.35 16.47
N ILE A 574 -10.94 -25.21 15.48
CA ILE A 574 -11.21 -26.66 15.56
C ILE A 574 -9.98 -27.45 15.13
N THR A 575 -9.66 -28.50 15.88
CA THR A 575 -8.53 -29.42 15.61
C THR A 575 -8.81 -30.80 16.17
N GLU A 576 -8.21 -31.82 15.58
CA GLU A 576 -8.36 -33.22 16.00
C GLU A 576 -7.78 -33.50 17.40
N ARG A 577 -6.68 -32.82 17.75
CA ARG A 577 -5.97 -32.99 19.04
C ARG A 577 -6.00 -31.71 19.87
N PRO A 578 -5.87 -31.78 21.21
CA PRO A 578 -5.77 -30.57 22.02
C PRO A 578 -4.54 -29.74 21.63
N ARG A 579 -4.75 -28.47 21.27
CA ARG A 579 -3.70 -27.49 20.95
C ARG A 579 -3.88 -26.25 21.82
N GLN A 580 -2.84 -25.43 21.95
CA GLN A 580 -2.99 -24.13 22.62
C GLN A 580 -3.43 -23.08 21.59
N PHE A 581 -4.43 -22.29 21.94
CA PHE A 581 -4.89 -21.15 21.15
C PHE A 581 -4.76 -19.87 21.96
N ASP A 582 -4.18 -18.85 21.34
CA ASP A 582 -4.15 -17.49 21.85
C ASP A 582 -4.88 -16.58 20.87
N TRP A 583 -6.08 -16.15 21.23
CA TRP A 583 -6.79 -15.13 20.49
C TRP A 583 -6.38 -13.75 21.01
N ALA A 584 -5.81 -12.93 20.14
CA ALA A 584 -5.35 -11.59 20.45
C ALA A 584 -6.19 -10.51 19.75
N MET A 585 -6.46 -9.43 20.47
CA MET A 585 -7.05 -8.20 19.94
C MET A 585 -6.23 -7.02 20.49
N HIS A 586 -5.55 -6.29 19.60
CA HIS A 586 -4.68 -5.14 19.86
C HIS A 586 -5.51 -3.87 19.83
N VAL A 587 -5.95 -3.44 21.01
CA VAL A 587 -6.92 -2.36 21.17
C VAL A 587 -6.22 -1.04 21.41
N VAL A 588 -6.68 0.00 20.72
CA VAL A 588 -6.24 1.37 20.93
C VAL A 588 -6.82 1.90 22.25
N GLY A 589 -5.98 2.49 23.09
CA GLY A 589 -6.32 3.00 24.43
C GLY A 589 -5.68 2.20 25.58
N THR A 590 -5.96 2.63 26.80
CA THR A 590 -5.42 2.04 28.04
C THR A 590 -6.51 1.27 28.79
N PRO A 591 -6.34 -0.03 29.10
CA PRO A 591 -7.38 -0.82 29.74
C PRO A 591 -7.56 -0.45 31.21
N LEU A 592 -8.82 -0.28 31.62
CA LEU A 592 -9.23 -0.25 33.02
C LEU A 592 -9.10 -1.65 33.62
N LEU A 593 -8.07 -1.86 34.44
CA LEU A 593 -7.78 -3.17 35.01
C LEU A 593 -8.78 -3.54 36.11
N PRO A 594 -9.45 -4.70 36.04
CA PRO A 594 -10.30 -5.19 37.11
C PRO A 594 -9.53 -5.42 38.42
N LYS A 595 -10.22 -5.28 39.57
CA LYS A 595 -9.67 -5.66 40.88
C LYS A 595 -9.25 -7.13 40.88
N GLY A 596 -8.11 -7.45 41.47
CA GLY A 596 -7.55 -8.82 41.51
C GLY A 596 -6.69 -9.21 40.30
N THR A 597 -6.45 -8.26 39.39
CA THR A 597 -5.46 -8.39 38.32
C THR A 597 -4.05 -8.55 38.88
N ARG A 598 -3.26 -9.47 38.33
CA ARG A 598 -1.89 -9.76 38.79
C ARG A 598 -0.87 -9.76 37.66
N THR A 599 0.39 -9.50 37.97
CA THR A 599 1.49 -9.66 36.99
C THR A 599 1.56 -11.10 36.51
N ALA A 600 1.89 -11.29 35.24
CA ALA A 600 2.04 -12.60 34.61
C ALA A 600 3.16 -12.59 33.57
N SER A 601 3.40 -13.75 32.96
CA SER A 601 4.28 -13.91 31.80
C SER A 601 3.56 -14.73 30.73
N LEU A 602 3.84 -14.41 29.47
CA LEU A 602 3.33 -15.13 28.30
C LEU A 602 4.35 -16.13 27.72
N GLY A 603 5.58 -16.14 28.25
CA GLY A 603 6.73 -16.89 27.73
C GLY A 603 7.63 -16.04 26.82
N ASP A 604 8.72 -16.64 26.36
CA ASP A 604 9.76 -15.98 25.54
C ASP A 604 9.73 -16.42 24.06
N ASN A 605 8.64 -17.03 23.61
CA ASN A 605 8.49 -17.41 22.19
C ASN A 605 8.52 -16.17 21.29
N ARG A 606 8.87 -16.37 20.00
CA ARG A 606 8.91 -15.30 18.99
C ARG A 606 7.57 -14.55 18.97
N GLY A 607 7.61 -13.21 18.91
CA GLY A 607 6.46 -12.35 19.10
C GLY A 607 6.15 -12.08 20.58
N TYR A 608 5.86 -13.13 21.36
CA TYR A 608 5.41 -13.00 22.76
C TYR A 608 6.39 -12.26 23.67
N ARG A 609 7.69 -12.41 23.42
CA ARG A 609 8.77 -11.74 24.19
C ARG A 609 8.73 -10.22 24.15
N HIS A 610 8.03 -9.62 23.18
CA HIS A 610 7.96 -8.18 23.00
C HIS A 610 6.83 -7.52 23.80
N PHE A 611 5.93 -8.32 24.36
CA PHE A 611 4.92 -7.80 25.27
C PHE A 611 5.53 -7.33 26.58
N THR A 612 5.09 -6.17 27.03
CA THR A 612 5.46 -5.62 28.34
C THR A 612 4.23 -5.42 29.22
N ASN A 613 4.43 -5.15 30.51
CA ASN A 613 3.35 -4.93 31.49
C ASN A 613 2.26 -6.01 31.43
N ILE A 614 2.66 -7.27 31.32
CA ILE A 614 1.73 -8.40 31.17
C ILE A 614 0.96 -8.60 32.47
N ARG A 615 -0.36 -8.51 32.38
CA ARG A 615 -1.28 -8.72 33.49
C ARG A 615 -2.23 -9.87 33.18
N ARG A 616 -2.47 -10.73 34.16
CA ARG A 616 -3.51 -11.76 34.12
C ARG A 616 -4.74 -11.28 34.87
N LEU A 617 -5.87 -11.31 34.19
CA LEU A 617 -7.15 -10.87 34.73
C LEU A 617 -7.85 -12.00 35.50
N PRO A 618 -8.67 -11.68 36.52
CA PRO A 618 -9.56 -12.66 37.15
C PRO A 618 -10.67 -13.08 36.17
N THR A 619 -11.00 -14.37 36.16
CA THR A 619 -12.02 -14.95 35.26
C THR A 619 -13.23 -15.52 36.01
N SER A 620 -13.42 -15.14 37.27
CA SER A 620 -14.46 -15.67 38.16
C SER A 620 -15.88 -15.19 37.82
N SER A 621 -16.02 -14.13 37.02
CA SER A 621 -17.31 -13.62 36.53
C SER A 621 -17.34 -13.64 34.99
N GLN A 622 -18.25 -14.45 34.42
CA GLN A 622 -18.57 -14.45 32.99
C GLN A 622 -19.93 -13.76 32.76
N PRO A 623 -20.10 -12.96 31.69
CA PRO A 623 -19.09 -12.59 30.70
C PRO A 623 -18.07 -11.59 31.26
N LEU A 624 -16.85 -11.58 30.70
CA LEU A 624 -15.79 -10.64 31.08
C LEU A 624 -15.98 -9.34 30.29
N THR A 625 -16.03 -8.19 30.95
CA THR A 625 -16.08 -6.88 30.27
C THR A 625 -14.80 -6.11 30.54
N LEU A 626 -14.21 -5.56 29.48
CA LEU A 626 -13.06 -4.66 29.53
C LEU A 626 -13.40 -3.33 28.87
N THR A 627 -12.85 -2.26 29.44
CA THR A 627 -12.98 -0.89 28.93
C THR A 627 -11.59 -0.33 28.72
N TRP A 628 -11.36 0.29 27.57
CA TRP A 628 -10.15 1.03 27.24
C TRP A 628 -10.45 2.52 27.23
N GLU A 629 -9.69 3.26 28.03
CA GLU A 629 -9.70 4.72 28.05
C GLU A 629 -8.99 5.25 26.82
N ARG A 630 -9.69 6.10 26.07
CA ARG A 630 -9.18 6.76 24.86
C ARG A 630 -10.04 7.97 24.46
N HIS A 631 -9.54 8.82 23.58
CA HIS A 631 -10.26 10.03 23.14
C HIS A 631 -10.99 9.81 21.80
N PRO A 632 -12.21 10.37 21.60
CA PRO A 632 -13.04 11.08 22.57
C PRO A 632 -13.91 10.15 23.44
N THR A 633 -14.00 8.87 23.09
CA THR A 633 -14.91 7.92 23.76
C THR A 633 -14.23 6.59 24.04
N ASN A 634 -14.52 6.03 25.20
CA ASN A 634 -13.99 4.74 25.60
C ASN A 634 -14.50 3.62 24.69
N THR A 635 -13.62 2.65 24.46
CA THR A 635 -13.97 1.40 23.79
C THR A 635 -14.26 0.34 24.85
N CYS A 636 -15.37 -0.38 24.71
CA CYS A 636 -15.73 -1.47 25.60
C CYS A 636 -15.88 -2.77 24.81
N ALA A 637 -15.43 -3.87 25.40
CA ALA A 637 -15.63 -5.20 24.85
C ALA A 637 -16.15 -6.15 25.94
N THR A 638 -17.20 -6.89 25.62
CA THR A 638 -17.71 -7.97 26.46
C THR A 638 -17.37 -9.30 25.81
N PHE A 639 -16.60 -10.13 26.50
CA PHE A 639 -16.09 -11.42 26.06
C PHE A 639 -16.84 -12.57 26.71
N ILE A 640 -17.19 -13.58 25.92
CA ILE A 640 -17.49 -14.93 26.42
C ILE A 640 -16.28 -15.79 26.09
N ILE A 641 -15.60 -16.25 27.14
CA ILE A 641 -14.33 -16.98 26.99
C ILE A 641 -14.58 -18.49 27.11
N PRO A 642 -13.77 -19.32 26.43
CA PRO A 642 -13.82 -20.77 26.60
C PRO A 642 -13.64 -21.21 28.06
N PRO A 643 -14.22 -22.35 28.48
CA PRO A 643 -13.99 -22.89 29.81
C PRO A 643 -12.49 -23.02 30.12
N GLN A 644 -12.10 -22.68 31.36
CA GLN A 644 -10.70 -22.73 31.83
C GLN A 644 -9.71 -21.81 31.08
N ALA A 645 -10.19 -20.93 30.20
CA ALA A 645 -9.34 -19.96 29.54
C ALA A 645 -8.68 -18.99 30.54
N ARG A 646 -7.49 -18.54 30.18
CA ARG A 646 -6.74 -17.50 30.89
C ARG A 646 -6.79 -16.22 30.07
N VAL A 647 -7.14 -15.11 30.71
CA VAL A 647 -7.20 -13.81 30.04
C VAL A 647 -6.04 -12.94 30.52
N PHE A 648 -5.40 -12.28 29.56
CA PHE A 648 -4.29 -11.38 29.79
C PHE A 648 -4.54 -10.02 29.13
N THR A 649 -3.91 -8.99 29.69
CA THR A 649 -3.66 -7.73 29.00
C THR A 649 -2.16 -7.50 28.92
N ALA A 650 -1.67 -6.90 27.84
CA ALA A 650 -0.26 -6.54 27.68
C ALA A 650 -0.12 -5.24 26.91
N CYS A 651 0.98 -4.52 27.11
CA CYS A 651 1.36 -3.39 26.26
C CYS A 651 2.07 -3.93 25.01
N ASP A 652 1.63 -3.45 23.86
CA ASP A 652 2.31 -3.66 22.59
C ASP A 652 3.64 -2.88 22.53
N PRO A 653 4.64 -3.38 21.79
CA PRO A 653 5.76 -2.52 21.41
C PRO A 653 5.25 -1.44 20.45
N ILE A 654 5.47 -0.19 20.82
CA ILE A 654 5.17 0.97 19.98
C ILE A 654 6.48 1.74 19.80
N PRO A 655 6.83 2.14 18.56
CA PRO A 655 7.96 3.01 18.34
C PRO A 655 7.86 4.29 19.19
N PRO A 656 8.98 4.81 19.72
CA PRO A 656 9.02 6.14 20.30
C PRO A 656 8.40 7.19 19.37
N ALA A 657 7.76 8.23 19.91
CA ALA A 657 7.02 9.22 19.12
C ALA A 657 7.89 9.90 18.05
N ASP A 658 9.16 10.17 18.34
CA ASP A 658 10.15 10.75 17.41
C ASP A 658 10.56 9.78 16.28
N LYS A 659 10.31 8.49 16.46
CA LYS A 659 10.59 7.42 15.49
C LYS A 659 9.33 6.86 14.85
N MET A 660 8.16 7.35 15.23
CA MET A 660 6.90 6.95 14.63
C MET A 660 6.77 7.60 13.26
N HIS A 661 6.33 6.83 12.27
CA HIS A 661 6.08 7.37 10.94
C HIS A 661 4.80 6.75 10.38
N THR A 662 3.69 7.46 10.52
CA THR A 662 2.41 7.13 9.90
C THR A 662 2.08 8.13 8.80
N ILE A 663 1.38 7.67 7.79
CA ILE A 663 1.03 8.44 6.60
C ILE A 663 -0.48 8.61 6.59
N GLY A 664 -0.93 9.86 6.57
CA GLY A 664 -2.36 10.16 6.60
C GLY A 664 -2.97 10.22 8.00
N GLU A 665 -2.23 10.02 9.09
CA GLU A 665 -2.76 10.23 10.46
C GLU A 665 -2.67 11.72 10.83
N ILE A 666 -3.66 12.27 11.55
CA ILE A 666 -3.70 13.69 11.98
C ILE A 666 -3.64 13.82 13.51
N GLY A 667 -4.04 12.77 14.24
CA GLY A 667 -3.99 12.74 15.70
C GLY A 667 -2.66 12.20 16.24
N ASN A 668 -2.46 12.40 17.54
CA ASN A 668 -1.41 11.67 18.25
C ASN A 668 -1.70 10.17 18.23
N VAL A 669 -0.65 9.37 18.07
CA VAL A 669 -0.75 7.93 18.21
C VAL A 669 -1.09 7.58 19.66
N GLU A 670 -2.26 6.97 19.85
CA GLU A 670 -2.71 6.51 21.16
C GLU A 670 -1.94 5.24 21.59
N PRO A 671 -1.80 5.00 22.91
CA PRO A 671 -1.22 3.75 23.40
C PRO A 671 -2.04 2.55 22.94
N ARG A 672 -1.41 1.39 22.86
CA ARG A 672 -2.05 0.14 22.41
C ARG A 672 -1.84 -0.96 23.42
N HIS A 673 -2.93 -1.62 23.78
CA HIS A 673 -2.93 -2.74 24.70
C HIS A 673 -3.67 -3.93 24.12
N THR A 674 -3.05 -5.09 24.18
CA THR A 674 -3.61 -6.33 23.69
C THR A 674 -4.43 -7.01 24.75
N ALA A 675 -5.65 -7.44 24.44
CA ALA A 675 -6.35 -8.49 25.18
C ALA A 675 -6.01 -9.85 24.56
N ILE A 676 -5.58 -10.81 25.39
CA ILE A 676 -5.22 -12.15 24.95
C ILE A 676 -6.03 -13.18 25.74
N ILE A 677 -6.78 -14.03 25.04
CA ILE A 677 -7.54 -15.14 25.62
C ILE A 677 -6.86 -16.46 25.22
N ARG A 678 -6.22 -17.11 26.20
CA ARG A 678 -5.48 -18.36 26.05
C ARG A 678 -6.29 -19.55 26.52
N THR A 679 -6.45 -20.57 25.70
CA THR A 679 -7.01 -21.86 26.10
C THR A 679 -6.24 -23.03 25.49
N LYS A 680 -6.42 -24.24 26.03
CA LYS A 680 -5.89 -25.48 25.46
C LYS A 680 -7.02 -26.49 25.31
N ALA A 681 -7.43 -26.75 24.07
CA ALA A 681 -8.60 -27.58 23.77
C ALA A 681 -8.52 -28.15 22.35
N ARG A 682 -9.43 -29.07 22.01
CA ARG A 682 -9.67 -29.52 20.62
C ARG A 682 -10.52 -28.53 19.84
N GLU A 683 -11.40 -27.84 20.55
CA GLU A 683 -12.27 -26.81 20.00
C GLU A 683 -12.29 -25.59 20.92
N ALA A 684 -12.32 -24.40 20.35
CA ALA A 684 -12.51 -23.15 21.07
C ALA A 684 -13.48 -22.26 20.33
N LEU A 685 -14.38 -21.65 21.10
CA LEU A 685 -15.28 -20.60 20.63
C LEU A 685 -14.95 -19.33 21.40
N PHE A 686 -14.40 -18.35 20.70
CA PHE A 686 -14.16 -17.02 21.23
C PHE A 686 -15.27 -16.09 20.75
N LEU A 687 -15.94 -15.41 21.68
CA LEU A 687 -16.96 -14.42 21.36
C LEU A 687 -16.63 -13.07 21.98
N SER A 688 -16.84 -12.00 21.22
CA SER A 688 -16.84 -10.64 21.76
C SER A 688 -17.95 -9.78 21.16
N ALA A 689 -18.41 -8.81 21.95
CA ALA A 689 -19.25 -7.70 21.49
C ALA A 689 -18.55 -6.39 21.85
N TRP A 690 -18.34 -5.55 20.84
CA TRP A 690 -17.65 -4.28 20.93
C TRP A 690 -18.62 -3.11 20.87
N SER A 691 -18.38 -2.12 21.72
CA SER A 691 -19.04 -0.82 21.68
C SER A 691 -18.04 0.31 21.81
N PHE A 692 -18.42 1.45 21.27
CA PHE A 692 -17.59 2.65 21.14
C PHE A 692 -18.36 3.90 21.61
N SER A 693 -19.36 3.68 22.47
CA SER A 693 -20.10 4.73 23.19
C SER A 693 -19.68 4.84 24.65
N GLY A 694 -18.62 4.13 25.06
CA GLY A 694 -18.22 3.96 26.46
C GLY A 694 -19.15 3.07 27.30
N THR A 695 -20.28 2.60 26.76
CA THR A 695 -21.21 1.72 27.47
C THR A 695 -21.04 0.27 26.99
N PRO A 696 -20.63 -0.68 27.85
CA PRO A 696 -20.51 -2.08 27.47
C PRO A 696 -21.82 -2.67 26.93
N LEU A 697 -21.70 -3.61 25.99
CA LEU A 697 -22.83 -4.37 25.45
C LEU A 697 -22.84 -5.78 26.03
N PRO A 698 -23.76 -6.10 26.96
CA PRO A 698 -23.90 -7.45 27.50
C PRO A 698 -24.17 -8.45 26.37
N LEU A 699 -23.17 -9.29 26.09
CA LEU A 699 -23.25 -10.41 25.17
C LEU A 699 -23.63 -11.68 25.94
N LYS A 700 -24.55 -12.47 25.39
CA LYS A 700 -24.88 -13.82 25.88
C LYS A 700 -24.89 -14.82 24.74
N LEU A 701 -24.34 -16.01 25.02
CA LEU A 701 -24.51 -17.21 24.21
C LEU A 701 -25.66 -18.01 24.82
N LEU A 702 -26.81 -18.05 24.15
CA LEU A 702 -27.97 -18.81 24.62
C LEU A 702 -27.85 -20.30 24.31
N LYS A 703 -27.29 -20.63 23.14
CA LYS A 703 -27.12 -22.00 22.65
C LYS A 703 -25.95 -22.06 21.68
N GLY A 704 -25.25 -23.19 21.64
CA GLY A 704 -24.24 -23.50 20.64
C GLY A 704 -22.84 -23.74 21.20
N SER A 705 -21.94 -24.18 20.33
CA SER A 705 -20.54 -24.50 20.57
C SER A 705 -19.71 -24.15 19.33
N ALA A 706 -18.40 -24.38 19.37
CA ALA A 706 -17.55 -24.17 18.20
C ALA A 706 -17.98 -24.99 16.97
N THR A 707 -18.70 -26.10 17.19
CA THR A 707 -19.08 -27.11 16.19
C THR A 707 -20.60 -27.16 15.93
N THR A 708 -21.36 -26.19 16.44
CA THR A 708 -22.82 -26.12 16.28
C THR A 708 -23.29 -24.69 16.02
N ASP A 709 -24.55 -24.55 15.61
CA ASP A 709 -25.17 -23.24 15.42
C ASP A 709 -25.15 -22.44 16.72
N LEU A 710 -24.84 -21.14 16.62
CA LEU A 710 -24.82 -20.24 17.77
C LEU A 710 -26.10 -19.43 17.82
N THR A 711 -26.65 -19.26 19.01
CA THR A 711 -27.67 -18.25 19.29
C THR A 711 -27.07 -17.19 20.20
N LEU A 712 -26.83 -16.01 19.65
CA LEU A 712 -26.17 -14.89 20.33
C LEU A 712 -27.17 -13.78 20.61
N THR A 713 -27.10 -13.15 21.77
CA THR A 713 -27.88 -11.93 22.06
C THR A 713 -27.00 -10.81 22.57
N ILE A 714 -27.27 -9.58 22.12
CA ILE A 714 -26.79 -8.36 22.78
C ILE A 714 -27.95 -7.63 23.43
N ASN A 715 -27.74 -7.12 24.65
CA ASN A 715 -28.73 -6.31 25.35
C ASN A 715 -28.34 -4.83 25.31
N ASN A 716 -29.04 -4.03 24.51
CA ASN A 716 -28.86 -2.59 24.45
C ASN A 716 -30.19 -1.92 24.87
N LYS A 717 -30.43 -1.81 26.18
CA LYS A 717 -31.72 -1.40 26.76
C LYS A 717 -32.30 -0.18 26.03
N PRO A 718 -33.59 -0.22 25.62
CA PRO A 718 -34.60 -1.23 25.93
C PRO A 718 -34.64 -2.43 24.96
N LYS A 719 -33.74 -2.53 23.97
CA LYS A 719 -33.80 -3.55 22.92
C LYS A 719 -32.84 -4.70 23.19
N VAL A 720 -33.35 -5.92 23.11
CA VAL A 720 -32.54 -7.13 22.99
C VAL A 720 -32.55 -7.53 21.52
N GLN A 721 -31.38 -7.76 20.95
CA GLN A 721 -31.23 -8.26 19.59
C GLN A 721 -30.59 -9.64 19.64
N SER A 722 -31.12 -10.57 18.85
CA SER A 722 -30.66 -11.95 18.81
C SER A 722 -30.30 -12.36 17.39
N TRP A 723 -29.30 -13.22 17.25
CA TRP A 723 -28.89 -13.78 15.97
C TRP A 723 -28.69 -15.28 16.08
N LEU A 724 -29.18 -16.01 15.07
CA LEU A 724 -28.76 -17.36 14.76
C LEU A 724 -27.56 -17.27 13.81
N VAL A 725 -26.42 -17.82 14.23
CA VAL A 725 -25.20 -17.92 13.43
C VAL A 725 -24.97 -19.40 13.09
N PRO A 726 -25.35 -19.84 11.89
CA PRO A 726 -25.23 -21.23 11.50
C PRO A 726 -23.77 -21.72 11.51
N TYR A 727 -23.55 -22.97 11.92
CA TYR A 727 -22.27 -23.64 11.79
C TYR A 727 -21.97 -23.96 10.33
N ASN A 728 -22.95 -24.48 9.59
CA ASN A 728 -22.78 -24.63 8.15
C ASN A 728 -22.79 -23.27 7.45
N PRO A 729 -22.12 -23.09 6.29
CA PRO A 729 -22.17 -21.85 5.54
C PRO A 729 -23.60 -21.51 5.10
N ALA A 730 -24.25 -20.61 5.83
CA ALA A 730 -25.59 -20.12 5.57
C ALA A 730 -25.71 -18.67 6.08
N GLU A 731 -26.77 -17.98 5.64
CA GLU A 731 -27.04 -16.61 6.10
C GLU A 731 -27.28 -16.56 7.62
N ILE A 732 -26.83 -15.46 8.23
CA ILE A 732 -27.14 -15.16 9.62
C ILE A 732 -28.57 -14.62 9.67
N LEU A 733 -29.36 -15.12 10.62
CA LEU A 733 -30.74 -14.71 10.82
C LEU A 733 -30.85 -13.89 12.10
N GLN A 734 -31.51 -12.73 12.04
CA GLN A 734 -31.94 -12.03 13.24
C GLN A 734 -33.27 -12.64 13.71
N ILE A 735 -33.32 -13.10 14.96
CA ILE A 735 -34.44 -13.87 15.53
C ILE A 735 -35.07 -13.22 16.76
#